data_AF-A6KFA2-F1
#
_entry.id   AF-A6KFA2-F1
#
_cell.length_a   1.000
_cell.length_b   1.000
_cell.length_c   1.000
_cell.angle_alpha   90.00
_cell.angle_beta   90.00
_cell.angle_gamma   90.00
#
_symmetry.space_group_name_H-M   'P 1'
#
loop_
_entity.id
_entity.type
_entity.pdbx_description
1 polymer ?
#
loop_
_entity_poly.entity_id
_entity_poly.type
_entity_poly.pdbx_seq_one_letter_code
_entity_poly.pdbx_strand_id
1 'polypeptide(L)'
;MGQELQGEIVVIIVDQYGNQISAFSSDSLSTLSISGDGLDSKNLKTTLETSTQSISVQGIRFTPGPPGPKDLCFTWREFSDFIRVHLISGPPTKLLLIDWPELKESIPVINGRQLQNPLIVQLCDQWDNPALVPNVKICLIKASSLKLVPSNQQHKTDDKGRANLGMFTVFAPRGEHTVQVKGVYNKSTIEGPTIKLMILPDPEKPIRLNVKYDKDASFIAGDIFTDFMVSVISEGGSVIKNINPTRISMKMWKLSSGMSRPPANAEIFSCNKIKDNDKEDGCFYFREKTIPCKVGAYCIQFDFMIDKTNMLSSEQVIVDVLPNQPMKLVPDTQPATPAVSNVRSIASRTLVKDLRLSITDNYGNHTGMDLVGTVVATIKGFNEEDTDTPLFIGKVRTLEFPFVNGSAEITTLVLAENSPGRDSTEYFIIFEPRLSTLSSTLESYSLPFMFYNDVKKQQQMAALTKEKDELSKSITMYRSLFDANKQLLDEMKCQAEEAKFKETQLRNELKAHNIDIPATQQIPHIEALLEKKIAEQNELKKRPRRLCTLPNYTKRSGDILGKIAHLAQIEDDRAAMVISWHLASDMDCVVTLTTDAARCIYDETQGRQQVLPLDSIYRKTLPDWKRPLPHFRNGKLHFKPFGDPVFARDLLTFPDNIEHCETVFGMLLGDTIILDNLDAANHYRKEVVKITHCPTLLTRDGDRIRSNGKFGGLQNKAPPMDKLRGMVFGAPVPKQCVDLGKQIDLIQQYRNALCKLNSVRADLDHQLQYLHTPDMKRKKQELDEQEKSLKRIEQKLGMTPMRRCSDSLCLSPKIEVTECPIPTKRMRRESIRQNRRPKGDVPN
;
A
#
# COMPACT_ATOMS: atom_id res chain seq x y z
N MET A 1 -29.61 8.32 54.21
CA MET A 1 -30.90 7.60 53.99
C MET A 1 -31.04 6.46 55.00
N GLY A 2 -32.27 6.13 55.43
CA GLY A 2 -32.53 5.02 56.36
C GLY A 2 -32.00 5.20 57.80
N GLN A 3 -31.21 6.23 58.05
CA GLN A 3 -30.78 6.69 59.38
C GLN A 3 -31.76 7.74 59.90
N GLU A 4 -31.94 7.77 61.21
CA GLU A 4 -32.70 8.79 61.92
C GLU A 4 -31.89 10.08 62.01
N LEU A 5 -32.56 11.23 61.86
CA LEU A 5 -31.95 12.54 62.06
C LEU A 5 -31.46 12.63 63.53
N GLN A 6 -30.15 12.84 63.72
CA GLN A 6 -29.55 12.85 65.07
C GLN A 6 -29.94 14.07 65.91
N GLY A 7 -30.47 15.14 65.28
CA GLY A 7 -30.97 16.32 65.96
C GLY A 7 -32.48 16.32 66.10
N GLU A 8 -32.99 17.05 67.09
CA GLU A 8 -34.41 17.30 67.26
C GLU A 8 -34.84 18.58 66.53
N ILE A 9 -36.08 18.58 66.03
CA ILE A 9 -36.70 19.79 65.47
C ILE A 9 -37.65 20.35 66.51
N VAL A 10 -37.40 21.59 66.93
CA VAL A 10 -38.23 22.30 67.90
C VAL A 10 -39.25 23.16 67.17
N VAL A 11 -40.52 22.91 67.42
CA VAL A 11 -41.65 23.68 66.89
C VAL A 11 -42.14 24.61 67.99
N ILE A 12 -42.14 25.92 67.70
CA ILE A 12 -42.63 26.97 68.59
C ILE A 12 -43.81 27.66 67.91
N ILE A 13 -44.90 27.86 68.66
CA ILE A 13 -46.08 28.57 68.17
C ILE A 13 -46.11 29.95 68.83
N VAL A 14 -46.19 30.97 67.98
CA VAL A 14 -46.19 32.37 68.39
C VAL A 14 -47.49 33.05 67.99
N ASP A 15 -47.88 34.08 68.73
CA ASP A 15 -48.97 34.97 68.34
C ASP A 15 -48.57 35.89 67.17
N GLN A 16 -49.52 36.71 66.70
CA GLN A 16 -49.30 37.66 65.61
C GLN A 16 -48.23 38.75 65.90
N TYR A 17 -47.78 38.85 67.15
CA TYR A 17 -46.75 39.79 67.60
C TYR A 17 -45.41 39.08 67.90
N GLY A 18 -45.33 37.77 67.67
CA GLY A 18 -44.12 36.97 67.90
C GLY A 18 -43.95 36.48 69.34
N ASN A 19 -44.95 36.64 70.22
CA ASN A 19 -44.88 36.13 71.58
C ASN A 19 -45.22 34.64 71.61
N GLN A 20 -44.43 33.84 72.33
CA GLN A 20 -44.69 32.42 72.47
C GLN A 20 -45.94 32.15 73.31
N ILE A 21 -46.81 31.29 72.79
CA ILE A 21 -48.03 30.88 73.50
C ILE A 21 -47.65 29.88 74.60
N SER A 22 -48.05 30.13 75.85
CA SER A 22 -47.64 29.35 77.03
C SER A 22 -48.68 28.32 77.52
N ALA A 23 -49.75 28.10 76.75
CA ALA A 23 -50.91 27.28 77.14
C ALA A 23 -51.01 25.97 76.34
N PHE A 24 -49.93 25.18 76.29
CA PHE A 24 -49.97 23.86 75.68
C PHE A 24 -50.36 22.78 76.69
N SER A 25 -51.53 22.16 76.50
CA SER A 25 -51.93 20.94 77.20
C SER A 25 -51.43 19.71 76.43
N SER A 26 -51.33 18.54 77.09
CA SER A 26 -50.96 17.28 76.44
C SER A 26 -51.89 16.92 75.27
N ASP A 27 -53.15 17.35 75.31
CA ASP A 27 -54.14 17.11 74.26
C ASP A 27 -53.83 17.88 72.97
N SER A 28 -53.11 19.00 73.08
CA SER A 28 -52.68 19.82 71.93
C SER A 28 -51.66 19.11 71.02
N LEU A 29 -50.97 18.08 71.51
CA LEU A 29 -49.99 17.31 70.70
C LEU A 29 -50.68 16.50 69.59
N SER A 30 -51.91 16.03 69.83
CA SER A 30 -52.69 15.26 68.84
C SER A 30 -53.09 16.06 67.59
N THR A 31 -52.98 17.39 67.65
CA THR A 31 -53.33 18.31 66.57
C THR A 31 -52.15 18.72 65.68
N LEU A 32 -50.92 18.34 66.04
CA LEU A 32 -49.74 18.57 65.21
C LEU A 32 -49.55 17.37 64.26
N SER A 33 -49.71 17.60 62.96
CA SER A 33 -49.40 16.59 61.95
C SER A 33 -48.11 16.94 61.20
N ILE A 34 -47.25 15.94 61.04
CA ILE A 34 -45.98 16.08 60.32
C ILE A 34 -46.09 15.23 59.04
N SER A 35 -45.88 15.85 57.89
CA SER A 35 -45.93 15.17 56.60
C SER A 35 -44.72 15.54 55.76
N GLY A 36 -44.32 14.64 54.88
CA GLY A 36 -43.19 14.86 53.97
C GLY A 36 -43.12 13.72 52.97
N ASP A 37 -42.70 14.04 51.75
CA ASP A 37 -42.57 13.04 50.70
C ASP A 37 -41.49 12.00 51.06
N GLY A 38 -41.92 10.75 51.27
CA GLY A 38 -41.07 9.65 51.71
C GLY A 38 -40.73 9.63 53.20
N LEU A 39 -41.47 10.34 54.06
CA LEU A 39 -41.28 10.30 55.52
C LEU A 39 -41.85 8.99 56.12
N ASP A 40 -41.05 8.29 56.93
CA ASP A 40 -41.49 7.12 57.68
C ASP A 40 -42.09 7.55 59.03
N SER A 41 -43.43 7.58 59.09
CA SER A 41 -44.17 8.03 60.27
C SER A 41 -44.14 7.05 61.44
N LYS A 42 -43.64 5.82 61.26
CA LYS A 42 -43.64 4.78 62.31
C LYS A 42 -42.71 5.07 63.48
N ASN A 43 -41.67 5.88 63.25
CA ASN A 43 -40.62 6.15 64.23
C ASN A 43 -40.69 7.58 64.81
N LEU A 44 -41.59 8.43 64.32
CA LEU A 44 -41.75 9.81 64.77
C LEU A 44 -42.25 9.86 66.22
N LYS A 45 -41.58 10.67 67.05
CA LYS A 45 -41.96 10.94 68.42
C LYS A 45 -42.06 12.45 68.63
N THR A 46 -43.21 12.91 69.10
CA THR A 46 -43.44 14.31 69.47
C THR A 46 -43.57 14.40 70.98
N THR A 47 -42.74 15.23 71.60
CA THR A 47 -42.75 15.46 73.06
C THR A 47 -42.93 16.95 73.34
N LEU A 48 -43.72 17.29 74.36
CA LEU A 48 -43.89 18.67 74.81
C LEU A 48 -42.87 18.95 75.92
N GLU A 49 -42.04 19.97 75.75
CA GLU A 49 -41.08 20.38 76.77
C GLU A 49 -41.72 21.43 77.70
N THR A 50 -41.94 21.04 78.96
CA THR A 50 -42.74 21.81 79.92
C THR A 50 -42.07 23.11 80.38
N SER A 51 -40.74 23.18 80.34
CA SER A 51 -39.93 24.35 80.74
C SER A 51 -39.92 25.45 79.69
N THR A 52 -39.91 25.08 78.41
CA THR A 52 -39.80 26.00 77.27
C THR A 52 -41.12 26.18 76.52
N GLN A 53 -42.17 25.40 76.84
CA GLN A 53 -43.46 25.40 76.13
C GLN A 53 -43.31 25.20 74.61
N SER A 54 -42.34 24.37 74.22
CA SER A 54 -42.03 24.05 72.82
C SER A 54 -42.25 22.56 72.54
N ILE A 55 -42.51 22.21 71.28
CA ILE A 55 -42.74 20.82 70.86
C ILE A 55 -41.46 20.29 70.21
N SER A 56 -40.82 19.29 70.81
CA SER A 56 -39.67 18.59 70.24
C SER A 56 -40.11 17.40 69.40
N VAL A 57 -39.66 17.37 68.15
CA VAL A 57 -39.90 16.30 67.17
C VAL A 57 -38.60 15.51 66.97
N GLN A 58 -38.65 14.22 67.32
CA GLN A 58 -37.55 13.25 67.18
C GLN A 58 -38.02 12.07 66.31
N GLY A 59 -37.11 11.19 65.87
CA GLY A 59 -37.50 10.02 65.07
C GLY A 59 -37.68 10.28 63.59
N ILE A 60 -37.26 11.44 63.06
CA ILE A 60 -37.41 11.78 61.65
C ILE A 60 -36.52 10.87 60.80
N ARG A 61 -37.15 10.04 59.97
CA ARG A 61 -36.48 9.11 59.06
C ARG A 61 -37.20 9.07 57.72
N PHE A 62 -36.45 9.06 56.63
CA PHE A 62 -37.00 8.91 55.28
C PHE A 62 -36.83 7.49 54.76
N THR A 63 -37.84 7.00 54.02
CA THR A 63 -37.76 5.77 53.24
C THR A 63 -36.67 5.87 52.18
N PRO A 64 -36.03 4.76 51.79
CA PRO A 64 -35.02 4.78 50.74
C PRO A 64 -35.57 5.39 49.43
N GLY A 65 -34.79 6.28 48.81
CA GLY A 65 -35.19 7.02 47.61
C GLY A 65 -34.01 7.73 46.95
N PRO A 66 -34.22 8.65 45.99
CA PRO A 66 -33.15 9.47 45.42
C PRO A 66 -32.71 10.58 46.40
N PRO A 67 -31.40 10.93 46.46
CA PRO A 67 -30.90 12.00 47.32
C PRO A 67 -31.38 13.36 46.80
N GLY A 68 -31.46 14.35 47.69
CA GLY A 68 -31.93 15.69 47.33
C GLY A 68 -32.66 16.41 48.47
N PRO A 69 -33.15 17.64 48.22
CA PRO A 69 -33.97 18.35 49.17
C PRO A 69 -35.32 17.64 49.35
N LYS A 70 -35.73 17.47 50.61
CA LYS A 70 -37.04 16.96 51.03
C LYS A 70 -37.65 17.97 52.00
N ASP A 71 -38.86 18.41 51.70
CA ASP A 71 -39.58 19.38 52.51
C ASP A 71 -40.45 18.64 53.54
N LEU A 72 -40.27 18.96 54.82
CA LEU A 72 -41.08 18.51 55.94
C LEU A 72 -42.09 19.59 56.27
N CYS A 73 -43.37 19.25 56.18
CA CYS A 73 -44.49 20.11 56.53
C CYS A 73 -44.94 19.82 57.96
N PHE A 74 -44.97 20.86 58.78
CA PHE A 74 -45.52 20.85 60.14
C PHE A 74 -46.84 21.61 60.09
N THR A 75 -47.95 20.91 60.30
CA THR A 75 -49.28 21.50 60.28
C THR A 75 -49.91 21.41 61.66
N TRP A 76 -50.34 22.56 62.18
CA TRP A 76 -51.05 22.68 63.44
C TRP A 76 -52.33 23.49 63.21
N ARG A 77 -53.49 22.82 63.29
CA ARG A 77 -54.80 23.38 62.90
C ARG A 77 -54.77 23.96 61.47
N GLU A 78 -54.88 25.29 61.33
CA GLU A 78 -54.88 26.02 60.06
C GLU A 78 -53.52 26.60 59.68
N PHE A 79 -52.51 26.43 60.54
CA PHE A 79 -51.15 26.91 60.30
C PHE A 79 -50.28 25.79 59.75
N SER A 80 -49.44 26.12 58.77
CA SER A 80 -48.45 25.20 58.19
C SER A 80 -47.12 25.90 57.98
N ASP A 81 -46.03 25.26 58.37
CA ASP A 81 -44.66 25.72 58.08
C ASP A 81 -43.81 24.55 57.56
N PHE A 82 -42.74 24.86 56.83
CA PHE A 82 -41.94 23.88 56.10
C PHE A 82 -40.44 24.00 56.42
N ILE A 83 -39.80 22.88 56.69
CA ILE A 83 -38.34 22.78 56.82
C ILE A 83 -37.80 21.91 55.69
N ARG A 84 -36.81 22.42 54.97
CA ARG A 84 -36.10 21.68 53.94
C ARG A 84 -34.92 20.91 54.53
N VAL A 85 -34.97 19.59 54.44
CA VAL A 85 -33.89 18.69 54.84
C VAL A 85 -33.19 18.14 53.60
N HIS A 86 -31.86 18.07 53.61
CA HIS A 86 -31.10 17.48 52.51
C HIS A 86 -30.78 16.02 52.78
N LEU A 87 -31.37 15.13 51.97
CA LEU A 87 -31.10 13.71 52.03
C LEU A 87 -29.83 13.39 51.24
N ILE A 88 -28.81 12.88 51.92
CA ILE A 88 -27.54 12.45 51.32
C ILE A 88 -27.49 10.93 51.10
N SER A 89 -26.64 10.51 50.15
CA SER A 89 -26.37 9.10 49.88
C SER A 89 -25.74 8.39 51.08
N GLY A 90 -26.00 7.09 51.18
CA GLY A 90 -25.46 6.24 52.24
C GLY A 90 -23.97 5.92 52.06
N PRO A 91 -23.39 5.13 52.99
CA PRO A 91 -22.02 4.63 52.83
C PRO A 91 -21.89 3.77 51.56
N PRO A 92 -20.72 3.75 50.91
CA PRO A 92 -20.52 3.01 49.67
C PRO A 92 -20.56 1.50 49.91
N THR A 93 -21.44 0.80 49.19
CA THR A 93 -21.62 -0.65 49.28
C THR A 93 -21.57 -1.35 47.92
N LYS A 94 -21.65 -0.61 46.81
CA LYS A 94 -21.67 -1.14 45.44
C LYS A 94 -20.72 -0.36 44.54
N LEU A 95 -20.29 -1.02 43.46
CA LEU A 95 -19.53 -0.42 42.37
C LEU A 95 -20.32 -0.60 41.07
N LEU A 96 -20.48 0.47 40.31
CA LEU A 96 -21.13 0.45 39.00
C LEU A 96 -20.16 0.96 37.93
N LEU A 97 -20.21 0.39 36.73
CA LEU A 97 -19.48 0.93 35.57
C LEU A 97 -20.36 1.98 34.88
N ILE A 98 -19.79 3.16 34.63
CA ILE A 98 -20.45 4.26 33.93
C ILE A 98 -20.22 4.09 32.43
N ASP A 99 -21.26 4.37 31.61
CA ASP A 99 -21.19 4.39 30.14
C ASP A 99 -20.67 3.07 29.54
N TRP A 100 -21.00 1.96 30.19
CA TRP A 100 -20.59 0.61 29.80
C TRP A 100 -21.80 -0.23 29.38
N PRO A 101 -21.66 -1.09 28.35
CA PRO A 101 -22.75 -1.94 27.88
C PRO A 101 -23.20 -2.93 28.95
N GLU A 102 -24.44 -3.42 28.85
CA GLU A 102 -24.95 -4.45 29.77
C GLU A 102 -24.03 -5.68 29.75
N LEU A 103 -23.47 -6.03 30.92
CA LEU A 103 -22.49 -7.12 31.09
C LEU A 103 -23.09 -8.55 30.96
N LYS A 104 -24.25 -8.68 30.31
CA LYS A 104 -24.92 -9.98 30.09
C LYS A 104 -24.20 -10.81 29.03
N GLU A 105 -23.61 -10.15 28.05
CA GLU A 105 -22.88 -10.78 26.94
C GLU A 105 -21.39 -10.46 26.98
N SER A 106 -20.59 -11.33 26.36
CA SER A 106 -19.14 -11.20 26.35
C SER A 106 -18.71 -10.21 25.24
N ILE A 107 -17.89 -9.23 25.60
CA ILE A 107 -17.53 -8.09 24.73
C ILE A 107 -16.45 -8.52 23.73
N PRO A 108 -16.68 -8.42 22.41
CA PRO A 108 -15.67 -8.77 21.41
C PRO A 108 -14.52 -7.75 21.39
N VAL A 109 -13.29 -8.23 21.48
CA VAL A 109 -12.07 -7.40 21.46
C VAL A 109 -11.03 -8.03 20.54
N ILE A 110 -10.48 -7.24 19.62
CA ILE A 110 -9.37 -7.69 18.78
C ILE A 110 -8.07 -7.60 19.58
N ASN A 111 -7.28 -8.68 19.57
CA ASN A 111 -6.01 -8.74 20.30
C ASN A 111 -5.07 -7.59 19.91
N GLY A 112 -4.55 -6.85 20.90
CA GLY A 112 -3.66 -5.71 20.69
C GLY A 112 -4.36 -4.40 20.33
N ARG A 113 -5.70 -4.37 20.25
CA ARG A 113 -6.47 -3.12 20.09
C ARG A 113 -6.96 -2.58 21.44
N GLN A 114 -7.26 -1.29 21.46
CA GLN A 114 -7.76 -0.57 22.63
C GLN A 114 -9.26 -0.83 22.82
N LEU A 115 -9.70 -0.94 24.07
CA LEU A 115 -11.13 -1.00 24.42
C LEU A 115 -11.83 0.29 23.96
N GLN A 116 -13.05 0.14 23.43
CA GLN A 116 -13.82 1.27 22.88
C GLN A 116 -14.28 2.27 23.95
N ASN A 117 -14.60 1.78 25.15
CA ASN A 117 -15.08 2.59 26.26
C ASN A 117 -14.05 2.63 27.39
N PRO A 118 -13.78 3.80 27.99
CA PRO A 118 -12.95 3.89 29.19
C PRO A 118 -13.60 3.17 30.36
N LEU A 119 -12.79 2.57 31.24
CA LEU A 119 -13.29 1.96 32.46
C LEU A 119 -13.47 3.03 33.54
N ILE A 120 -14.69 3.52 33.71
CA ILE A 120 -15.05 4.49 34.74
C ILE A 120 -15.95 3.81 35.77
N VAL A 121 -15.54 3.84 37.02
CA VAL A 121 -16.24 3.18 38.14
C VAL A 121 -16.85 4.23 39.05
N GLN A 122 -18.14 4.11 39.36
CA GLN A 122 -18.88 4.90 40.34
C GLN A 122 -19.07 4.09 41.62
N LEU A 123 -18.71 4.68 42.76
CA LEU A 123 -19.17 4.19 44.06
C LEU A 123 -20.63 4.54 44.25
N CYS A 124 -21.42 3.54 44.65
CA CYS A 124 -22.82 3.72 45.02
C CYS A 124 -23.12 3.15 46.41
N ASP A 125 -24.16 3.69 47.04
CA ASP A 125 -24.75 3.10 48.23
C ASP A 125 -25.60 1.87 47.87
N GLN A 126 -26.31 1.31 48.87
CA GLN A 126 -27.09 0.08 48.70
C GLN A 126 -28.26 0.27 47.72
N TRP A 127 -28.68 1.52 47.49
CA TRP A 127 -29.82 1.91 46.66
C TRP A 127 -29.38 2.53 45.33
N ASP A 128 -28.14 2.24 44.90
CA ASP A 128 -27.56 2.66 43.62
C ASP A 128 -27.37 4.18 43.48
N ASN A 129 -27.46 4.94 44.58
CA ASN A 129 -27.17 6.38 44.58
C ASN A 129 -25.66 6.63 44.62
N PRO A 130 -25.14 7.63 43.87
CA PRO A 130 -23.73 7.98 43.90
C PRO A 130 -23.24 8.36 45.31
N ALA A 131 -22.27 7.62 45.83
CA ALA A 131 -21.62 7.90 47.10
C ALA A 131 -20.45 8.87 46.88
N LEU A 132 -20.52 10.08 47.45
CA LEU A 132 -19.54 11.16 47.26
C LEU A 132 -18.32 10.97 48.19
N VAL A 133 -17.61 9.85 48.03
CA VAL A 133 -16.49 9.46 48.89
C VAL A 133 -15.17 9.44 48.10
N PRO A 134 -14.26 10.38 48.35
CA PRO A 134 -12.95 10.40 47.70
C PRO A 134 -11.98 9.38 48.31
N ASN A 135 -10.88 9.13 47.59
CA ASN A 135 -9.73 8.34 48.04
C ASN A 135 -9.97 6.84 48.30
N VAL A 136 -11.06 6.26 47.82
CA VAL A 136 -11.30 4.81 47.86
C VAL A 136 -10.46 4.12 46.81
N LYS A 137 -9.73 3.07 47.20
CA LYS A 137 -8.85 2.33 46.27
C LYS A 137 -9.66 1.38 45.39
N ILE A 138 -9.50 1.51 44.08
CA ILE A 138 -10.10 0.66 43.06
C ILE A 138 -9.00 -0.11 42.31
N CYS A 139 -9.19 -1.43 42.18
CA CYS A 139 -8.28 -2.36 41.54
C CYS A 139 -9.03 -3.25 40.55
N LEU A 140 -8.33 -3.70 39.51
CA LEU A 140 -8.84 -4.71 38.56
C LEU A 140 -8.15 -6.06 38.83
N ILE A 141 -8.96 -7.08 39.07
CA ILE A 141 -8.54 -8.48 39.17
C ILE A 141 -8.69 -9.13 37.80
N LYS A 142 -7.64 -9.80 37.32
CA LYS A 142 -7.59 -10.43 36.00
C LYS A 142 -6.77 -11.72 36.05
N ALA A 143 -7.02 -12.62 35.10
CA ALA A 143 -6.20 -13.81 34.90
C ALA A 143 -4.77 -13.45 34.46
N SER A 144 -3.81 -14.35 34.71
CA SER A 144 -2.40 -14.18 34.31
C SER A 144 -2.19 -14.16 32.79
N SER A 145 -3.06 -14.85 32.04
CA SER A 145 -3.10 -14.87 30.57
C SER A 145 -3.52 -13.54 29.92
N LEU A 146 -4.17 -12.66 30.69
CA LEU A 146 -4.72 -11.40 30.22
C LEU A 146 -3.80 -10.24 30.64
N LYS A 147 -3.22 -9.54 29.67
CA LYS A 147 -2.40 -8.35 29.90
C LYS A 147 -3.15 -7.11 29.44
N LEU A 148 -3.25 -6.13 30.33
CA LEU A 148 -3.85 -4.83 30.07
C LEU A 148 -2.74 -3.78 30.10
N VAL A 149 -2.71 -2.91 29.07
CA VAL A 149 -1.73 -1.82 28.94
C VAL A 149 -2.49 -0.50 28.84
N PRO A 150 -2.18 0.53 29.65
CA PRO A 150 -1.12 0.59 30.67
C PRO A 150 -1.36 -0.37 31.85
N SER A 151 -0.28 -0.76 32.54
CA SER A 151 -0.40 -1.68 33.68
C SER A 151 -1.21 -1.04 34.80
N ASN A 152 -2.14 -1.80 35.38
CA ASN A 152 -3.03 -1.37 36.46
C ASN A 152 -2.25 -0.69 37.60
N GLN A 153 -2.31 0.64 37.67
CA GLN A 153 -1.96 1.38 38.88
C GLN A 153 -3.18 1.36 39.80
N GLN A 154 -2.99 1.42 41.12
CA GLN A 154 -4.14 1.53 42.04
C GLN A 154 -4.80 2.90 41.80
N HIS A 155 -6.05 2.89 41.34
CA HIS A 155 -6.80 4.13 41.11
C HIS A 155 -7.54 4.53 42.39
N LYS A 156 -7.66 5.82 42.65
CA LYS A 156 -8.43 6.36 43.77
C LYS A 156 -9.65 7.09 43.24
N THR A 157 -10.75 7.06 44.00
CA THR A 157 -11.94 7.85 43.67
C THR A 157 -11.73 9.34 43.89
N ASP A 158 -12.36 10.15 43.05
CA ASP A 158 -12.43 11.61 43.15
C ASP A 158 -13.49 12.06 44.16
N ASP A 159 -13.66 13.38 44.31
CA ASP A 159 -14.64 14.00 45.22
C ASP A 159 -16.10 13.64 44.90
N LYS A 160 -16.36 13.05 43.72
CA LYS A 160 -17.68 12.54 43.29
C LYS A 160 -17.81 11.03 43.45
N GLY A 161 -16.83 10.37 44.06
CA GLY A 161 -16.79 8.92 44.22
C GLY A 161 -16.52 8.16 42.92
N ARG A 162 -15.93 8.81 41.92
CA ARG A 162 -15.61 8.20 40.61
C ARG A 162 -14.13 7.89 40.49
N ALA A 163 -13.80 6.72 39.96
CA ALA A 163 -12.45 6.37 39.56
C ALA A 163 -12.42 6.16 38.04
N ASN A 164 -11.59 6.94 37.34
CA ASN A 164 -11.32 6.73 35.92
C ASN A 164 -10.03 5.90 35.77
N LEU A 165 -10.18 4.66 35.30
CA LEU A 165 -9.08 3.74 35.06
C LEU A 165 -8.49 3.89 33.64
N GLY A 166 -9.12 4.71 32.80
CA GLY A 166 -8.69 5.00 31.43
C GLY A 166 -9.07 3.90 30.43
N MET A 167 -8.43 3.96 29.26
CA MET A 167 -8.62 3.00 28.17
C MET A 167 -7.46 2.01 28.13
N PHE A 168 -7.78 0.72 28.09
CA PHE A 168 -6.79 -0.35 28.07
C PHE A 168 -6.65 -0.97 26.69
N THR A 169 -5.42 -1.28 26.29
CA THR A 169 -5.10 -2.20 25.20
C THR A 169 -5.03 -3.61 25.76
N VAL A 170 -5.78 -4.53 25.15
CA VAL A 170 -5.95 -5.90 25.64
C VAL A 170 -5.05 -6.84 24.87
N PHE A 171 -4.23 -7.62 25.59
CA PHE A 171 -3.41 -8.69 25.03
C PHE A 171 -3.72 -10.01 25.71
N ALA A 172 -4.24 -10.97 24.95
CA ALA A 172 -4.56 -12.31 25.44
C ALA A 172 -4.69 -13.33 24.31
N PRO A 173 -4.55 -14.64 24.60
CA PRO A 173 -4.89 -15.71 23.65
C PRO A 173 -6.37 -15.67 23.24
N ARG A 174 -6.69 -16.20 22.05
CA ARG A 174 -8.07 -16.34 21.58
C ARG A 174 -8.93 -17.10 22.60
N GLY A 175 -10.11 -16.56 22.89
CA GLY A 175 -11.05 -17.16 23.84
C GLY A 175 -11.66 -16.13 24.78
N GLU A 176 -12.42 -16.62 25.76
CA GLU A 176 -13.08 -15.81 26.78
C GLU A 176 -12.14 -15.54 27.97
N HIS A 177 -12.05 -14.28 28.38
CA HIS A 177 -11.27 -13.86 29.56
C HIS A 177 -12.10 -12.90 30.43
N THR A 178 -11.93 -12.99 31.75
CA THR A 178 -12.69 -12.17 32.70
C THR A 178 -11.84 -11.12 33.41
N VAL A 179 -12.39 -9.93 33.60
CA VAL A 179 -11.83 -8.84 34.41
C VAL A 179 -12.85 -8.44 35.47
N GLN A 180 -12.47 -8.44 36.75
CA GLN A 180 -13.35 -8.07 37.84
C GLN A 180 -12.88 -6.75 38.48
N VAL A 181 -13.82 -5.84 38.71
CA VAL A 181 -13.56 -4.58 39.43
C VAL A 181 -13.70 -4.82 40.94
N LYS A 182 -12.76 -4.33 41.75
CA LYS A 182 -12.80 -4.45 43.20
C LYS A 182 -12.42 -3.13 43.87
N GLY A 183 -13.18 -2.74 44.90
CA GLY A 183 -12.93 -1.56 45.72
C GLY A 183 -12.56 -1.94 47.15
N VAL A 184 -11.75 -1.11 47.80
CA VAL A 184 -11.40 -1.28 49.23
C VAL A 184 -11.75 0.00 49.98
N TYR A 185 -12.74 -0.10 50.87
CA TYR A 185 -13.23 0.98 51.71
C TYR A 185 -13.26 0.54 53.17
N ASN A 186 -12.65 1.31 54.08
CA ASN A 186 -12.61 1.02 55.52
C ASN A 186 -12.25 -0.44 55.87
N LYS A 187 -11.19 -0.98 55.26
CA LYS A 187 -10.71 -2.38 55.41
C LYS A 187 -11.71 -3.46 54.94
N SER A 188 -12.85 -3.06 54.38
CA SER A 188 -13.84 -3.95 53.77
C SER A 188 -13.71 -3.92 52.25
N THR A 189 -13.92 -5.06 51.60
CA THR A 189 -13.88 -5.19 50.13
C THR A 189 -15.27 -5.00 49.55
N ILE A 190 -15.40 -4.10 48.60
CA ILE A 190 -16.60 -3.91 47.79
C ILE A 190 -16.38 -4.68 46.48
N GLU A 191 -17.14 -5.74 46.28
CA GLU A 191 -17.12 -6.50 45.03
C GLU A 191 -17.85 -5.71 43.94
N GLY A 192 -17.23 -5.61 42.77
CA GLY A 192 -17.76 -4.90 41.63
C GLY A 192 -18.09 -5.82 40.45
N PRO A 193 -18.55 -5.22 39.33
CA PRO A 193 -18.96 -5.97 38.16
C PRO A 193 -17.83 -6.81 37.55
N THR A 194 -18.21 -7.96 36.99
CA THR A 194 -17.33 -8.81 36.19
C THR A 194 -17.56 -8.57 34.71
N ILE A 195 -16.50 -8.22 34.02
CA ILE A 195 -16.43 -7.97 32.58
C ILE A 195 -15.95 -9.24 31.90
N LYS A 196 -16.68 -9.72 30.90
CA LYS A 196 -16.27 -10.83 30.03
C LYS A 196 -15.80 -10.29 28.69
N LEU A 197 -14.58 -10.64 28.27
CA LEU A 197 -13.96 -10.22 27.01
C LEU A 197 -13.76 -11.44 26.11
N MET A 198 -14.26 -11.38 24.88
CA MET A 198 -14.02 -12.37 23.82
C MET A 198 -12.91 -11.90 22.89
N ILE A 199 -11.75 -12.54 22.94
CA ILE A 199 -10.63 -12.15 22.09
C ILE A 199 -10.79 -12.76 20.70
N LEU A 200 -10.95 -11.89 19.70
CA LEU A 200 -11.10 -12.22 18.29
C LEU A 200 -9.76 -12.09 17.53
N PRO A 201 -9.54 -12.91 16.49
CA PRO A 201 -8.39 -12.76 15.60
C PRO A 201 -8.48 -11.45 14.80
N ASP A 202 -7.33 -10.82 14.52
CA ASP A 202 -7.29 -9.59 13.74
C ASP A 202 -7.39 -9.88 12.22
N PRO A 203 -8.46 -9.43 11.53
CA PRO A 203 -8.65 -9.67 10.10
C PRO A 203 -7.66 -8.90 9.21
N GLU A 204 -6.96 -7.89 9.74
CA GLU A 204 -6.00 -7.07 9.00
C GLU A 204 -4.55 -7.45 9.27
N LYS A 205 -4.30 -8.32 10.27
CA LYS A 205 -2.97 -8.76 10.64
C LYS A 205 -2.54 -9.93 9.75
N PRO A 206 -1.50 -9.76 8.90
CA PRO A 206 -1.01 -10.83 8.02
C PRO A 206 -0.26 -11.89 8.83
N ILE A 207 -0.54 -13.17 8.59
CA ILE A 207 0.13 -14.29 9.30
C ILE A 207 0.88 -15.25 8.37
N ARG A 208 0.41 -15.44 7.14
CA ARG A 208 1.06 -16.32 6.16
C ARG A 208 0.71 -15.94 4.73
N LEU A 209 1.57 -16.35 3.81
CA LEU A 209 1.33 -16.28 2.38
C LEU A 209 0.82 -17.64 1.89
N ASN A 210 -0.15 -17.62 0.99
CA ASN A 210 -0.67 -18.81 0.33
C ASN A 210 -0.41 -18.71 -1.17
N VAL A 211 0.29 -19.70 -1.71
CA VAL A 211 0.75 -19.73 -3.11
C VAL A 211 0.05 -20.89 -3.82
N LYS A 212 -0.66 -20.58 -4.91
CA LYS A 212 -1.26 -21.55 -5.82
C LYS A 212 -0.52 -21.51 -7.15
N TYR A 213 -0.14 -22.68 -7.65
CA TYR A 213 0.50 -22.87 -8.95
C TYR A 213 0.22 -24.31 -9.43
N ASP A 214 0.48 -24.56 -10.71
CA ASP A 214 0.35 -25.90 -11.28
C ASP A 214 1.55 -26.77 -10.85
N LYS A 215 1.28 -27.79 -10.04
CA LYS A 215 2.31 -28.70 -9.52
C LYS A 215 2.68 -29.81 -10.49
N ASP A 216 1.84 -30.06 -11.50
CA ASP A 216 2.05 -31.12 -12.48
C ASP A 216 2.78 -30.61 -13.73
N ALA A 217 3.04 -29.30 -13.79
CA ALA A 217 3.75 -28.66 -14.89
C ALA A 217 5.24 -29.05 -14.92
N SER A 218 5.73 -29.36 -16.12
CA SER A 218 7.16 -29.56 -16.38
C SER A 218 7.85 -28.24 -16.67
N PHE A 219 8.96 -27.96 -15.99
CA PHE A 219 9.70 -26.70 -16.14
C PHE A 219 10.93 -26.91 -17.01
N ILE A 220 10.86 -26.49 -18.28
CA ILE A 220 11.94 -26.66 -19.25
C ILE A 220 12.86 -25.44 -19.24
N ALA A 221 14.18 -25.66 -19.31
CA ALA A 221 15.17 -24.59 -19.32
C ALA A 221 14.94 -23.58 -20.47
N GLY A 222 14.84 -22.30 -20.13
CA GLY A 222 14.61 -21.21 -21.08
C GLY A 222 13.15 -20.92 -21.44
N ASP A 223 12.20 -21.75 -20.99
CA ASP A 223 10.77 -21.52 -21.19
C ASP A 223 10.20 -20.52 -20.16
N ILE A 224 8.88 -20.43 -20.06
CA ILE A 224 8.16 -19.52 -19.15
C ILE A 224 7.52 -20.33 -18.03
N PHE A 225 7.64 -19.86 -16.79
CA PHE A 225 6.96 -20.45 -15.64
C PHE A 225 5.44 -20.40 -15.79
N THR A 226 4.76 -21.39 -15.21
CA THR A 226 3.32 -21.33 -14.97
C THR A 226 2.96 -20.15 -14.07
N ASP A 227 1.73 -19.65 -14.19
CA ASP A 227 1.24 -18.55 -13.37
C ASP A 227 1.28 -18.91 -11.87
N PHE A 228 2.04 -18.15 -11.09
CA PHE A 228 1.99 -18.22 -9.63
C PHE A 228 0.99 -17.19 -9.11
N MET A 229 0.03 -17.66 -8.32
CA MET A 229 -0.97 -16.84 -7.65
C MET A 229 -0.72 -16.80 -6.14
N VAL A 230 -0.44 -15.62 -5.60
CA VAL A 230 -0.08 -15.40 -4.20
C VAL A 230 -1.18 -14.62 -3.51
N SER A 231 -1.57 -15.06 -2.32
CA SER A 231 -2.59 -14.41 -1.48
C SER A 231 -2.07 -14.24 -0.06
N VAL A 232 -2.37 -13.12 0.58
CA VAL A 232 -1.96 -12.84 1.96
C VAL A 232 -3.10 -13.21 2.90
N ILE A 233 -2.85 -14.14 3.82
CA ILE A 233 -3.85 -14.66 4.75
C ILE A 233 -3.73 -13.95 6.09
N SER A 234 -4.85 -13.45 6.59
CA SER A 234 -4.98 -12.81 7.90
C SER A 234 -5.02 -13.81 9.05
N GLU A 235 -4.84 -13.33 10.29
CA GLU A 235 -5.02 -14.13 11.51
C GLU A 235 -6.43 -14.76 11.59
N GLY A 236 -7.42 -14.10 10.98
CA GLY A 236 -8.79 -14.61 10.83
C GLY A 236 -8.99 -15.68 9.75
N GLY A 237 -7.95 -16.01 8.99
CA GLY A 237 -7.99 -17.01 7.91
C GLY A 237 -8.55 -16.50 6.57
N SER A 238 -8.91 -15.21 6.48
CA SER A 238 -9.38 -14.57 5.24
C SER A 238 -8.23 -13.99 4.41
N VAL A 239 -8.47 -13.77 3.12
CA VAL A 239 -7.52 -13.07 2.23
C VAL A 239 -7.60 -11.55 2.45
N ILE A 240 -6.46 -10.90 2.66
CA ILE A 240 -6.35 -9.45 2.83
C ILE A 240 -6.34 -8.78 1.45
N LYS A 241 -7.34 -7.95 1.15
CA LYS A 241 -7.53 -7.35 -0.19
C LYS A 241 -6.75 -6.05 -0.43
N ASN A 242 -6.53 -5.24 0.61
CA ASN A 242 -5.98 -3.88 0.49
C ASN A 242 -4.45 -3.84 0.62
N ILE A 243 -3.74 -4.62 -0.19
CA ILE A 243 -2.27 -4.68 -0.16
C ILE A 243 -1.68 -4.11 -1.44
N ASN A 244 -0.67 -3.24 -1.31
CA ASN A 244 0.05 -2.69 -2.44
C ASN A 244 0.92 -3.78 -3.11
N PRO A 245 0.75 -4.07 -4.42
CA PRO A 245 1.54 -5.06 -5.14
C PRO A 245 3.07 -4.86 -5.06
N THR A 246 3.55 -3.63 -4.86
CA THR A 246 5.00 -3.35 -4.75
C THR A 246 5.64 -3.93 -3.49
N ARG A 247 4.82 -4.33 -2.51
CA ARG A 247 5.30 -4.95 -1.26
C ARG A 247 5.49 -6.45 -1.35
N ILE A 248 5.13 -7.06 -2.49
CA ILE A 248 5.24 -8.50 -2.71
C ILE A 248 6.29 -8.75 -3.78
N SER A 249 7.22 -9.65 -3.47
CA SER A 249 8.31 -10.02 -4.36
C SER A 249 8.48 -11.53 -4.40
N MET A 250 8.97 -12.04 -5.53
CA MET A 250 9.34 -13.43 -5.72
C MET A 250 10.86 -13.49 -5.76
N LYS A 251 11.47 -14.37 -4.98
CA LYS A 251 12.91 -14.64 -4.98
C LYS A 251 13.16 -16.05 -5.49
N MET A 252 14.18 -16.19 -6.32
CA MET A 252 14.60 -17.47 -6.88
C MET A 252 16.11 -17.67 -6.74
N TRP A 253 16.52 -18.88 -6.38
CA TRP A 253 17.94 -19.26 -6.31
C TRP A 253 18.13 -20.75 -6.57
N LYS A 254 19.34 -21.14 -6.98
CA LYS A 254 19.70 -22.55 -7.15
C LYS A 254 19.87 -23.21 -5.80
N LEU A 255 19.29 -24.39 -5.61
CA LEU A 255 19.36 -25.14 -4.36
C LEU A 255 20.78 -25.69 -4.16
N SER A 256 21.45 -25.21 -3.12
CA SER A 256 22.78 -25.68 -2.69
C SER A 256 22.63 -26.38 -1.34
N SER A 257 23.30 -27.52 -1.15
CA SER A 257 23.17 -28.36 0.04
C SER A 257 23.41 -27.55 1.33
N GLY A 258 22.35 -27.35 2.12
CA GLY A 258 22.41 -26.83 3.50
C GLY A 258 21.82 -25.43 3.75
N MET A 259 21.35 -24.69 2.74
CA MET A 259 20.80 -23.33 2.95
C MET A 259 19.28 -23.30 2.94
N SER A 260 18.67 -23.14 4.11
CA SER A 260 17.22 -22.89 4.27
C SER A 260 16.83 -21.42 4.04
N ARG A 261 17.78 -20.49 3.87
CA ARG A 261 17.52 -19.06 3.68
C ARG A 261 17.96 -18.58 2.30
N PRO A 262 17.25 -17.61 1.70
CA PRO A 262 17.62 -17.04 0.41
C PRO A 262 19.02 -16.39 0.50
N PRO A 263 19.93 -16.67 -0.45
CA PRO A 263 21.23 -16.04 -0.50
C PRO A 263 21.13 -14.58 -0.96
N ALA A 264 22.14 -13.76 -0.67
CA ALA A 264 22.13 -12.33 -1.00
C ALA A 264 22.05 -12.03 -2.50
N ASN A 265 22.47 -12.99 -3.34
CA ASN A 265 22.46 -12.92 -4.80
C ASN A 265 21.22 -13.59 -5.44
N ALA A 266 20.15 -13.84 -4.67
CA ALA A 266 18.91 -14.39 -5.22
C ALA A 266 18.29 -13.43 -6.26
N GLU A 267 17.78 -13.99 -7.35
CA GLU A 267 17.06 -13.22 -8.38
C GLU A 267 15.72 -12.76 -7.83
N ILE A 268 15.40 -11.48 -7.98
CA ILE A 268 14.18 -10.88 -7.44
C ILE A 268 13.26 -10.44 -8.58
N PHE A 269 12.04 -10.98 -8.60
CA PHE A 269 11.00 -10.59 -9.55
C PHE A 269 9.94 -9.74 -8.86
N SER A 270 9.50 -8.70 -9.57
CA SER A 270 8.38 -7.86 -9.16
C SER A 270 7.04 -8.45 -9.61
N CYS A 271 6.01 -8.22 -8.80
CA CYS A 271 4.63 -8.57 -9.11
C CYS A 271 4.16 -7.90 -10.42
N ASN A 272 3.38 -8.63 -11.22
CA ASN A 272 2.79 -8.09 -12.44
C ASN A 272 1.64 -7.12 -12.10
N LYS A 273 1.30 -6.23 -13.05
CA LYS A 273 0.11 -5.37 -12.91
C LYS A 273 -1.16 -6.21 -13.07
N ILE A 274 -2.20 -5.85 -12.31
CA ILE A 274 -3.54 -6.47 -12.37
C ILE A 274 -4.09 -6.32 -13.80
N LYS A 275 -4.57 -7.42 -14.39
CA LYS A 275 -5.22 -7.45 -15.72
C LYS A 275 -6.74 -7.64 -15.54
N ASP A 276 -7.54 -7.20 -16.52
CA ASP A 276 -9.03 -7.26 -16.45
C ASP A 276 -9.61 -8.68 -16.32
N ASN A 277 -8.82 -9.72 -16.61
CA ASN A 277 -9.21 -11.14 -16.51
C ASN A 277 -8.91 -11.78 -15.14
N ASP A 278 -8.39 -11.02 -14.17
CA ASP A 278 -8.04 -11.53 -12.84
C ASP A 278 -9.33 -11.73 -12.02
N LYS A 279 -9.75 -12.99 -11.84
CA LYS A 279 -11.06 -13.34 -11.25
C LYS A 279 -11.10 -13.29 -9.71
N GLU A 280 -9.95 -13.35 -9.03
CA GLU A 280 -9.84 -13.40 -7.57
C GLU A 280 -9.32 -12.06 -7.00
N ASP A 281 -10.19 -11.29 -6.34
CA ASP A 281 -9.86 -10.08 -5.59
C ASP A 281 -8.83 -10.38 -4.48
N GLY A 282 -7.77 -9.56 -4.40
CA GLY A 282 -6.73 -9.67 -3.35
C GLY A 282 -5.63 -10.71 -3.64
N CYS A 283 -5.58 -11.25 -4.86
CA CYS A 283 -4.50 -12.12 -5.31
C CYS A 283 -3.46 -11.37 -6.16
N PHE A 284 -2.20 -11.77 -6.02
CA PHE A 284 -1.04 -11.23 -6.71
C PHE A 284 -0.49 -12.26 -7.68
N TYR A 285 -0.22 -11.84 -8.92
CA TYR A 285 0.17 -12.74 -9.99
C TYR A 285 1.62 -12.50 -10.43
N PHE A 286 2.36 -13.59 -10.54
CA PHE A 286 3.68 -13.62 -11.17
C PHE A 286 3.57 -14.42 -12.47
N ARG A 287 3.55 -13.69 -13.57
CA ARG A 287 3.32 -14.21 -14.93
C ARG A 287 4.50 -13.88 -15.84
N GLU A 288 4.64 -14.67 -16.89
CA GLU A 288 5.62 -14.42 -17.97
C GLU A 288 7.05 -14.33 -17.41
N LYS A 289 7.36 -15.11 -16.37
CA LYS A 289 8.70 -15.19 -15.76
C LYS A 289 9.49 -16.29 -16.44
N THR A 290 10.71 -16.00 -16.85
CA THR A 290 11.57 -16.96 -17.56
C THR A 290 12.15 -18.00 -16.61
N ILE A 291 12.14 -19.26 -17.03
CA ILE A 291 12.79 -20.37 -16.33
C ILE A 291 14.30 -20.28 -16.57
N PRO A 292 15.15 -20.49 -15.55
CA PRO A 292 16.60 -20.49 -15.71
C PRO A 292 17.09 -21.37 -16.86
N CYS A 293 18.12 -20.91 -17.59
CA CYS A 293 18.69 -21.66 -18.71
C CYS A 293 19.54 -22.87 -18.27
N LYS A 294 19.83 -23.03 -16.98
CA LYS A 294 20.65 -24.12 -16.45
C LYS A 294 19.78 -25.13 -15.72
N VAL A 295 20.01 -26.41 -15.99
CA VAL A 295 19.33 -27.50 -15.29
C VAL A 295 19.74 -27.57 -13.81
N GLY A 296 18.78 -27.94 -12.97
CA GLY A 296 18.97 -28.19 -11.56
C GLY A 296 17.72 -27.92 -10.73
N ALA A 297 17.81 -28.21 -9.43
CA ALA A 297 16.78 -27.85 -8.46
C ALA A 297 16.91 -26.36 -8.11
N TYR A 298 15.83 -25.61 -8.29
CA TYR A 298 15.70 -24.21 -7.92
C TYR A 298 14.67 -24.07 -6.80
N CYS A 299 14.92 -23.12 -5.90
CA CYS A 299 14.00 -22.77 -4.83
C CYS A 299 13.40 -21.39 -5.14
N ILE A 300 12.07 -21.32 -5.02
CA ILE A 300 11.28 -20.11 -5.19
C ILE A 300 10.62 -19.79 -3.85
N GLN A 301 10.73 -18.53 -3.42
CA GLN A 301 10.07 -18.04 -2.21
C GLN A 301 9.48 -16.66 -2.46
N PHE A 302 8.23 -16.49 -2.07
CA PHE A 302 7.52 -15.22 -2.10
C PHE A 302 7.62 -14.52 -0.75
N ASP A 303 7.91 -13.23 -0.79
CA ASP A 303 8.07 -12.37 0.38
C ASP A 303 7.08 -11.21 0.34
N PHE A 304 6.48 -10.89 1.48
CA PHE A 304 5.60 -9.75 1.70
C PHE A 304 6.16 -8.84 2.79
N MET A 305 6.36 -7.57 2.47
CA MET A 305 6.79 -6.55 3.43
C MET A 305 5.59 -5.98 4.19
N ILE A 306 5.50 -6.30 5.50
CA ILE A 306 4.45 -5.78 6.39
C ILE A 306 4.76 -4.32 6.74
N ASP A 307 5.99 -4.05 7.16
CA ASP A 307 6.55 -2.73 7.44
C ASP A 307 8.03 -2.66 6.99
N LYS A 308 8.80 -1.64 7.42
CA LYS A 308 10.22 -1.48 7.03
C LYS A 308 11.15 -2.53 7.64
N THR A 309 10.68 -3.29 8.63
CA THR A 309 11.48 -4.18 9.49
C THR A 309 10.98 -5.63 9.49
N ASN A 310 9.69 -5.85 9.24
CA ASN A 310 9.02 -7.13 9.33
C ASN A 310 8.62 -7.61 7.94
N MET A 311 9.12 -8.80 7.59
CA MET A 311 8.87 -9.46 6.32
C MET A 311 8.29 -10.85 6.59
N LEU A 312 7.25 -11.19 5.83
CA LEU A 312 6.60 -12.48 5.87
C LEU A 312 6.99 -13.27 4.63
N SER A 313 7.51 -14.48 4.82
CA SER A 313 7.92 -15.36 3.73
C SER A 313 6.95 -16.54 3.60
N SER A 314 6.72 -16.95 2.36
CA SER A 314 5.96 -18.16 2.02
C SER A 314 6.80 -19.43 2.24
N GLU A 315 6.12 -20.58 2.19
CA GLU A 315 6.77 -21.87 2.05
C GLU A 315 7.59 -21.94 0.76
N GLN A 316 8.69 -22.66 0.81
CA GLN A 316 9.60 -22.79 -0.32
C GLN A 316 9.00 -23.73 -1.37
N VAL A 317 8.93 -23.23 -2.60
CA VAL A 317 8.54 -24.02 -3.77
C VAL A 317 9.80 -24.52 -4.45
N ILE A 318 10.02 -25.83 -4.45
CA ILE A 318 11.14 -26.46 -5.13
C ILE A 318 10.70 -26.82 -6.54
N VAL A 319 11.47 -26.36 -7.52
CA VAL A 319 11.23 -26.61 -8.94
C VAL A 319 12.46 -27.27 -9.54
N ASP A 320 12.26 -28.43 -10.17
CA ASP A 320 13.30 -29.10 -10.94
C ASP A 320 13.23 -28.65 -12.39
N VAL A 321 14.25 -27.89 -12.81
CA VAL A 321 14.37 -27.41 -14.18
C VAL A 321 14.97 -28.51 -15.05
N LEU A 322 14.21 -28.94 -16.05
CA LEU A 322 14.56 -29.99 -17.01
C LEU A 322 15.30 -29.41 -18.23
N PRO A 323 16.17 -30.21 -18.88
CA PRO A 323 16.86 -29.79 -20.10
C PRO A 323 15.86 -29.57 -21.25
N ASN A 324 16.20 -28.66 -22.17
CA ASN A 324 15.41 -28.40 -23.36
C ASN A 324 15.67 -29.48 -24.44
N GLN A 325 15.03 -29.33 -25.60
CA GLN A 325 15.11 -30.27 -26.70
C GLN A 325 16.57 -30.48 -27.18
N PRO A 326 16.94 -31.73 -27.51
CA PRO A 326 18.21 -32.08 -28.16
C PRO A 326 18.54 -31.19 -29.36
N MET A 327 19.71 -30.54 -29.37
CA MET A 327 20.08 -29.61 -30.44
C MET A 327 21.41 -29.97 -31.11
N LYS A 328 22.46 -30.25 -30.33
CA LYS A 328 23.80 -30.49 -30.86
C LYS A 328 24.59 -31.56 -30.10
N LEU A 329 25.46 -32.27 -30.81
CA LEU A 329 26.42 -33.21 -30.24
C LEU A 329 27.70 -32.47 -29.85
N VAL A 330 28.17 -32.63 -28.61
CA VAL A 330 29.33 -31.90 -28.07
C VAL A 330 30.21 -32.85 -27.26
N PRO A 331 31.54 -32.73 -27.31
CA PRO A 331 32.41 -33.48 -26.42
C PRO A 331 32.31 -32.98 -24.97
N ASP A 332 32.30 -33.91 -24.00
CA ASP A 332 32.32 -33.58 -22.56
C ASP A 332 33.60 -32.80 -22.20
N THR A 333 34.72 -33.13 -22.85
CA THR A 333 35.99 -32.40 -22.76
C THR A 333 36.51 -32.20 -24.17
N GLN A 334 36.76 -30.95 -24.57
CA GLN A 334 37.28 -30.65 -25.91
C GLN A 334 38.62 -31.39 -26.13
N PRO A 335 38.67 -32.38 -27.04
CA PRO A 335 39.90 -33.11 -27.31
C PRO A 335 40.92 -32.18 -27.96
N ALA A 336 42.21 -32.46 -27.74
CA ALA A 336 43.28 -31.79 -28.45
C ALA A 336 43.20 -32.13 -29.95
N THR A 337 43.55 -31.18 -30.81
CA THR A 337 43.61 -31.41 -32.25
C THR A 337 44.65 -32.51 -32.54
N PRO A 338 44.26 -33.69 -33.05
CA PRO A 338 45.19 -34.81 -33.18
C PRO A 338 46.18 -34.58 -34.32
N ALA A 339 47.44 -34.98 -34.11
CA ALA A 339 48.45 -35.07 -35.15
C ALA A 339 48.86 -36.53 -35.31
N VAL A 340 48.56 -37.13 -36.46
CA VAL A 340 48.70 -38.57 -36.70
C VAL A 340 49.59 -38.87 -37.90
N SER A 341 50.18 -40.07 -37.89
CA SER A 341 51.02 -40.56 -38.98
C SER A 341 50.71 -41.99 -39.36
N ASN A 342 50.77 -42.34 -40.64
CA ASN A 342 50.37 -43.64 -41.21
C ASN A 342 51.33 -44.81 -40.92
N VAL A 343 52.28 -44.65 -40.00
CA VAL A 343 53.34 -45.62 -39.67
C VAL A 343 52.79 -46.77 -38.81
N ARG A 344 53.53 -47.89 -38.73
CA ARG A 344 53.13 -49.11 -38.00
C ARG A 344 52.66 -48.87 -36.57
N SER A 345 53.30 -47.96 -35.84
CA SER A 345 53.00 -47.66 -34.43
C SER A 345 51.55 -47.21 -34.23
N ILE A 346 50.82 -47.91 -33.36
CA ILE A 346 49.42 -47.58 -33.02
C ILE A 346 49.34 -46.20 -32.35
N ALA A 347 50.31 -45.86 -31.49
CA ALA A 347 50.35 -44.56 -30.80
C ALA A 347 50.43 -43.39 -31.79
N SER A 348 51.17 -43.56 -32.90
CA SER A 348 51.28 -42.54 -33.94
C SER A 348 50.03 -42.42 -34.82
N ARG A 349 49.19 -43.44 -34.89
CA ARG A 349 47.95 -43.47 -35.70
C ARG A 349 46.68 -43.14 -34.92
N THR A 350 46.79 -42.95 -33.60
CA THR A 350 45.62 -42.73 -32.73
C THR A 350 45.12 -41.30 -32.89
N LEU A 351 43.88 -41.15 -33.35
CA LEU A 351 43.19 -39.88 -33.51
C LEU A 351 42.65 -39.39 -32.16
N VAL A 352 41.89 -40.21 -31.44
CA VAL A 352 41.37 -39.83 -30.12
C VAL A 352 41.39 -41.02 -29.17
N LYS A 353 41.63 -40.75 -27.89
CA LYS A 353 41.48 -41.70 -26.78
C LYS A 353 40.43 -41.18 -25.83
N ASP A 354 39.53 -42.06 -25.40
CA ASP A 354 38.52 -41.79 -24.38
C ASP A 354 37.67 -40.54 -24.66
N LEU A 355 37.12 -40.45 -25.88
CA LEU A 355 36.22 -39.38 -26.27
C LEU A 355 34.79 -39.73 -25.88
N ARG A 356 34.17 -38.88 -25.07
CA ARG A 356 32.75 -38.98 -24.74
C ARG A 356 32.00 -37.83 -25.39
N LEU A 357 31.08 -38.17 -26.28
CA LEU A 357 30.20 -37.22 -26.96
C LEU A 357 28.84 -37.29 -26.30
N SER A 358 28.33 -36.15 -25.82
CA SER A 358 26.99 -36.05 -25.24
C SER A 358 26.13 -35.09 -26.05
N ILE A 359 24.82 -35.33 -26.03
CA ILE A 359 23.86 -34.42 -26.65
C ILE A 359 23.54 -33.30 -25.68
N THR A 360 23.59 -32.07 -26.17
CA THR A 360 23.21 -30.89 -25.40
C THR A 360 22.07 -30.12 -26.06
N ASP A 361 21.30 -29.44 -25.23
CA ASP A 361 20.32 -28.45 -25.68
C ASP A 361 21.01 -27.14 -26.11
N ASN A 362 20.21 -26.15 -26.51
CA ASN A 362 20.72 -24.83 -26.93
C ASN A 362 21.43 -24.06 -25.79
N TYR A 363 21.23 -24.45 -24.53
CA TYR A 363 21.80 -23.80 -23.35
C TYR A 363 23.00 -24.57 -22.76
N GLY A 364 23.41 -25.67 -23.43
CA GLY A 364 24.53 -26.51 -23.02
C GLY A 364 24.20 -27.42 -21.83
N ASN A 365 22.94 -27.78 -21.63
CA ASN A 365 22.54 -28.82 -20.68
C ASN A 365 22.51 -30.18 -21.36
N HIS A 366 22.96 -31.23 -20.67
CA HIS A 366 22.90 -32.60 -21.18
C HIS A 366 21.44 -33.06 -21.31
N THR A 367 21.10 -33.67 -22.43
CA THR A 367 19.74 -34.10 -22.77
C THR A 367 19.76 -35.40 -23.58
N GLY A 368 18.59 -35.98 -23.86
CA GLY A 368 18.47 -37.16 -24.72
C GLY A 368 18.88 -38.48 -24.05
N MET A 369 18.72 -38.62 -22.74
CA MET A 369 19.02 -39.86 -22.00
C MET A 369 18.17 -41.05 -22.45
N ASP A 370 16.98 -40.77 -22.96
CA ASP A 370 16.00 -41.69 -23.51
C ASP A 370 16.26 -42.08 -24.98
N LEU A 371 17.21 -41.41 -25.64
CA LEU A 371 17.56 -41.66 -27.04
C LEU A 371 18.54 -42.83 -27.16
N VAL A 372 18.23 -43.74 -28.08
CA VAL A 372 19.10 -44.88 -28.44
C VAL A 372 19.37 -44.82 -29.93
N GLY A 373 20.63 -45.00 -30.32
CA GLY A 373 21.01 -45.02 -31.73
C GLY A 373 22.51 -45.26 -31.92
N THR A 374 23.07 -44.72 -33.00
CA THR A 374 24.50 -44.82 -33.30
C THR A 374 25.08 -43.47 -33.68
N VAL A 375 26.34 -43.23 -33.31
CA VAL A 375 27.13 -42.10 -33.83
C VAL A 375 28.06 -42.64 -34.90
N VAL A 376 27.96 -42.09 -36.11
CA VAL A 376 28.79 -42.47 -37.25
C VAL A 376 29.94 -41.48 -37.39
N ALA A 377 31.16 -41.95 -37.16
CA ALA A 377 32.37 -41.19 -37.41
C ALA A 377 32.80 -41.35 -38.87
N THR A 378 32.97 -40.24 -39.58
CA THR A 378 33.39 -40.21 -40.99
C THR A 378 34.54 -39.23 -41.17
N ILE A 379 35.61 -39.64 -41.87
CA ILE A 379 36.71 -38.74 -42.23
C ILE A 379 36.34 -38.01 -43.53
N LYS A 380 36.35 -36.68 -43.51
CA LYS A 380 36.19 -35.83 -44.69
C LYS A 380 37.46 -34.99 -44.92
N GLY A 381 37.86 -34.87 -46.18
CA GLY A 381 38.88 -33.92 -46.64
C GLY A 381 38.27 -32.57 -47.02
N PHE A 382 39.13 -31.61 -47.38
CA PHE A 382 38.70 -30.26 -47.77
C PHE A 382 37.89 -30.24 -49.08
N ASN A 383 38.09 -31.22 -49.96
CA ASN A 383 37.31 -31.44 -51.19
C ASN A 383 36.57 -32.78 -51.11
N GLU A 384 35.27 -32.81 -51.41
CA GLU A 384 34.45 -34.04 -51.38
C GLU A 384 34.81 -35.05 -52.49
N GLU A 385 35.59 -34.65 -53.51
CA GLU A 385 36.03 -35.50 -54.63
C GLU A 385 37.43 -36.13 -54.47
N ASP A 386 38.16 -35.86 -53.37
CA ASP A 386 39.50 -36.40 -53.18
C ASP A 386 39.46 -37.92 -52.86
N THR A 387 40.00 -38.74 -53.76
CA THR A 387 40.14 -40.20 -53.56
C THR A 387 41.16 -40.58 -52.48
N ASP A 388 42.03 -39.64 -52.07
CA ASP A 388 43.10 -39.81 -51.09
C ASP A 388 42.71 -39.33 -49.68
N THR A 389 41.59 -39.82 -49.15
CA THR A 389 41.13 -39.55 -47.78
C THR A 389 41.59 -40.63 -46.81
N PRO A 390 42.11 -40.26 -45.62
CA PRO A 390 42.52 -41.24 -44.61
C PRO A 390 41.40 -42.18 -44.20
N LEU A 391 41.75 -43.45 -44.01
CA LEU A 391 40.83 -44.52 -43.65
C LEU A 391 41.07 -44.98 -42.22
N PHE A 392 40.00 -45.41 -41.56
CA PHE A 392 40.09 -46.04 -40.24
C PHE A 392 40.69 -47.44 -40.33
N ILE A 393 41.10 -47.98 -39.18
CA ILE A 393 41.57 -49.35 -39.05
C ILE A 393 40.61 -50.34 -39.71
N GLY A 394 41.14 -51.30 -40.49
CA GLY A 394 40.32 -52.16 -41.36
C GLY A 394 40.04 -51.61 -42.77
N LYS A 395 40.62 -50.45 -43.13
CA LYS A 395 40.45 -49.76 -44.43
C LYS A 395 38.98 -49.37 -44.70
N VAL A 396 38.27 -48.98 -43.67
CA VAL A 396 36.87 -48.51 -43.75
C VAL A 396 36.80 -46.98 -43.71
N ARG A 397 35.79 -46.40 -44.36
CA ARG A 397 35.55 -44.95 -44.42
C ARG A 397 34.76 -44.41 -43.23
N THR A 398 33.96 -45.28 -42.60
CA THR A 398 33.05 -44.92 -41.52
C THR A 398 33.17 -45.94 -40.39
N LEU A 399 33.06 -45.47 -39.15
CA LEU A 399 32.93 -46.30 -37.95
C LEU A 399 31.65 -45.93 -37.22
N GLU A 400 30.98 -46.94 -36.66
CA GLU A 400 29.74 -46.73 -35.90
C GLU A 400 29.99 -47.03 -34.42
N PHE A 401 29.51 -46.14 -33.57
CA PHE A 401 29.60 -46.27 -32.12
C PHE A 401 28.20 -46.29 -31.52
N PRO A 402 27.92 -47.18 -30.55
CA PRO A 402 26.62 -47.19 -29.89
C PRO A 402 26.42 -45.90 -29.10
N PHE A 403 25.23 -45.32 -29.24
CA PHE A 403 24.78 -44.15 -28.48
C PHE A 403 23.68 -44.59 -27.51
N VAL A 404 23.98 -44.52 -26.21
CA VAL A 404 23.10 -44.96 -25.12
C VAL A 404 23.18 -44.00 -23.94
N ASN A 405 22.08 -43.80 -23.22
CA ASN A 405 22.00 -42.89 -22.07
C ASN A 405 22.47 -41.46 -22.37
N GLY A 406 22.16 -40.92 -23.55
CA GLY A 406 22.50 -39.54 -23.92
C GLY A 406 23.99 -39.32 -24.23
N SER A 407 24.79 -40.38 -24.35
CA SER A 407 26.21 -40.28 -24.72
C SER A 407 26.70 -41.42 -25.62
N ALA A 408 27.74 -41.15 -26.41
CA ALA A 408 28.54 -42.16 -27.10
C ALA A 408 29.97 -42.14 -26.53
N GLU A 409 30.43 -43.30 -26.09
CA GLU A 409 31.80 -43.50 -25.59
C GLU A 409 32.67 -44.11 -26.69
N ILE A 410 33.75 -43.41 -27.03
CA ILE A 410 34.71 -43.80 -28.06
C ILE A 410 36.05 -44.00 -27.37
N THR A 411 36.38 -45.26 -27.08
CA THR A 411 37.60 -45.64 -26.35
C THR A 411 38.86 -45.32 -27.15
N THR A 412 38.91 -45.72 -28.42
CA THR A 412 40.05 -45.44 -29.31
C THR A 412 39.61 -45.32 -30.75
N LEU A 413 40.00 -44.21 -31.40
CA LEU A 413 39.83 -43.99 -32.83
C LEU A 413 41.20 -44.01 -33.49
N VAL A 414 41.44 -44.91 -34.46
CA VAL A 414 42.78 -45.14 -35.02
C VAL A 414 42.73 -45.24 -36.55
N LEU A 415 43.70 -44.61 -37.22
CA LEU A 415 43.89 -44.71 -38.67
C LEU A 415 44.46 -46.08 -39.10
N ALA A 416 44.18 -46.49 -40.34
CA ALA A 416 44.79 -47.68 -40.95
C ALA A 416 46.31 -47.53 -41.10
N GLU A 417 47.04 -48.63 -40.99
CA GLU A 417 48.45 -48.67 -41.39
C GLU A 417 48.57 -48.41 -42.89
N ASN A 418 49.52 -47.56 -43.30
CA ASN A 418 49.70 -47.11 -44.69
C ASN A 418 48.40 -46.54 -45.28
N SER A 419 47.59 -45.86 -44.45
CA SER A 419 46.41 -45.15 -44.90
C SER A 419 46.75 -44.16 -46.03
N PRO A 420 45.90 -44.04 -47.07
CA PRO A 420 45.99 -42.93 -48.03
C PRO A 420 45.80 -41.59 -47.31
N GLY A 421 46.35 -40.52 -47.88
CA GLY A 421 46.32 -39.19 -47.28
C GLY A 421 47.46 -38.32 -47.80
N ARG A 422 47.19 -37.02 -47.97
CA ARG A 422 48.20 -36.06 -48.38
C ARG A 422 49.02 -35.61 -47.16
N ASP A 423 50.34 -35.63 -47.29
CA ASP A 423 51.24 -35.17 -46.22
C ASP A 423 50.94 -33.72 -45.83
N SER A 424 51.01 -33.40 -44.54
CA SER A 424 50.82 -32.05 -44.01
C SER A 424 49.46 -31.43 -44.35
N THR A 425 48.41 -32.24 -44.45
CA THR A 425 47.04 -31.79 -44.77
C THR A 425 46.10 -31.94 -43.56
N GLU A 426 45.21 -30.97 -43.36
CA GLU A 426 44.14 -31.00 -42.35
C GLU A 426 42.92 -31.77 -42.88
N TYR A 427 42.42 -32.68 -42.06
CA TYR A 427 41.21 -33.47 -42.32
C TYR A 427 40.24 -33.32 -41.14
N PHE A 428 38.96 -33.59 -41.35
CA PHE A 428 37.92 -33.50 -40.32
C PHE A 428 37.29 -34.85 -40.06
N ILE A 429 37.09 -35.19 -38.79
CA ILE A 429 36.25 -36.32 -38.37
C ILE A 429 34.89 -35.74 -38.03
N ILE A 430 33.87 -36.09 -38.81
CA ILE A 430 32.49 -35.70 -38.56
C ILE A 430 31.82 -36.84 -37.81
N PHE A 431 31.30 -36.53 -36.63
CA PHE A 431 30.51 -37.44 -35.80
C PHE A 431 29.04 -37.10 -35.98
N GLU A 432 28.36 -37.90 -36.82
CA GLU A 432 26.96 -37.73 -37.16
C GLU A 432 26.08 -38.64 -36.29
N PRO A 433 25.16 -38.10 -35.48
CA PRO A 433 24.23 -38.91 -34.68
C PRO A 433 23.08 -39.43 -35.56
N ARG A 434 22.95 -40.75 -35.64
CA ARG A 434 21.82 -41.46 -36.27
C ARG A 434 20.90 -42.03 -35.19
N LEU A 435 19.89 -41.25 -34.84
CA LEU A 435 18.94 -41.56 -33.77
C LEU A 435 17.57 -41.86 -34.39
N SER A 436 16.97 -43.00 -34.02
CA SER A 436 15.76 -43.54 -34.66
C SER A 436 14.47 -42.83 -34.27
N THR A 437 14.49 -41.98 -33.23
CA THR A 437 13.29 -41.37 -32.61
C THR A 437 13.15 -39.86 -32.82
N LEU A 438 14.14 -39.16 -33.39
CA LEU A 438 14.12 -37.71 -33.58
C LEU A 438 13.73 -37.33 -35.02
N SER A 439 12.75 -36.45 -35.16
CA SER A 439 12.31 -35.87 -36.45
C SER A 439 13.16 -34.69 -36.92
N SER A 440 14.02 -34.13 -36.06
CA SER A 440 14.91 -33.01 -36.35
C SER A 440 16.37 -33.46 -36.49
N THR A 441 17.09 -32.92 -37.48
CA THR A 441 18.53 -33.16 -37.67
C THR A 441 19.33 -32.47 -36.57
N LEU A 442 20.01 -33.26 -35.73
CA LEU A 442 20.97 -32.77 -34.73
C LEU A 442 22.24 -32.23 -35.40
N GLU A 443 22.81 -31.17 -34.84
CA GLU A 443 24.11 -30.65 -35.31
C GLU A 443 25.23 -31.66 -34.97
N SER A 444 25.99 -32.05 -36.00
CA SER A 444 27.10 -33.01 -35.90
C SER A 444 28.35 -32.36 -35.32
N TYR A 445 29.13 -33.12 -34.54
CA TYR A 445 30.41 -32.64 -34.03
C TYR A 445 31.53 -32.86 -35.07
N SER A 446 32.35 -31.85 -35.32
CA SER A 446 33.50 -31.93 -36.23
C SER A 446 34.80 -31.76 -35.47
N LEU A 447 35.70 -32.74 -35.58
CA LEU A 447 37.03 -32.71 -34.98
C LEU A 447 38.10 -32.62 -36.08
N PRO A 448 38.84 -31.50 -36.19
CA PRO A 448 40.00 -31.42 -37.09
C PRO A 448 41.15 -32.31 -36.61
N PHE A 449 41.93 -32.84 -37.55
CA PHE A 449 43.21 -33.52 -37.29
C PHE A 449 44.21 -33.30 -38.43
N MET A 450 45.50 -33.38 -38.11
CA MET A 450 46.59 -33.23 -39.06
C MET A 450 47.20 -34.59 -39.43
N PHE A 451 47.39 -34.83 -40.74
CA PHE A 451 47.97 -36.08 -41.26
C PHE A 451 49.42 -35.88 -41.72
N TYR A 452 50.32 -36.77 -41.30
CA TYR A 452 51.75 -36.74 -41.64
C TYR A 452 52.29 -38.10 -42.08
N ASN A 453 53.21 -38.12 -43.04
CA ASN A 453 53.87 -39.37 -43.47
C ASN A 453 55.09 -39.76 -42.62
N ASP A 454 55.58 -38.87 -41.75
CA ASP A 454 56.80 -39.09 -40.94
C ASP A 454 56.54 -38.84 -39.43
N VAL A 455 57.02 -39.77 -38.58
CA VAL A 455 56.95 -39.71 -37.10
C VAL A 455 57.69 -38.50 -36.53
N LYS A 456 58.83 -38.10 -37.12
CA LYS A 456 59.61 -36.96 -36.60
C LYS A 456 58.88 -35.63 -36.83
N LYS A 457 58.30 -35.48 -38.03
CA LYS A 457 57.44 -34.32 -38.35
C LYS A 457 56.18 -34.33 -37.48
N GLN A 458 55.56 -35.50 -37.29
CA GLN A 458 54.38 -35.65 -36.42
C GLN A 458 54.65 -35.14 -35.01
N GLN A 459 55.76 -35.54 -34.36
CA GLN A 459 56.06 -35.11 -33.00
C GLN A 459 56.28 -33.59 -32.88
N GLN A 460 57.00 -32.99 -33.84
CA GLN A 460 57.21 -31.54 -33.87
C GLN A 460 55.89 -30.77 -34.07
N MET A 461 55.03 -31.23 -34.98
CA MET A 461 53.76 -30.58 -35.28
C MET A 461 52.71 -30.81 -34.20
N ALA A 462 52.73 -31.96 -33.52
CA ALA A 462 51.89 -32.23 -32.35
C ALA A 462 52.18 -31.26 -31.20
N ALA A 463 53.46 -30.96 -30.94
CA ALA A 463 53.86 -29.98 -29.93
C ALA A 463 53.37 -28.57 -30.28
N LEU A 464 53.54 -28.14 -31.53
CA LEU A 464 53.06 -26.84 -32.02
C LEU A 464 51.52 -26.73 -31.99
N THR A 465 50.81 -27.81 -32.31
CA THR A 465 49.34 -27.84 -32.29
C THR A 465 48.80 -27.77 -30.86
N LYS A 466 49.44 -28.44 -29.91
CA LYS A 466 49.08 -28.34 -28.49
C LYS A 466 49.28 -26.91 -27.95
N GLU A 467 50.40 -26.28 -28.29
CA GLU A 467 50.68 -24.88 -27.92
C GLU A 467 49.64 -23.92 -28.53
N LYS A 468 49.24 -24.14 -29.80
CA LYS A 468 48.15 -23.40 -30.45
C LYS A 468 46.82 -23.56 -29.70
N ASP A 469 46.45 -24.77 -29.32
CA ASP A 469 45.17 -25.05 -28.64
C ASP A 469 45.12 -24.39 -27.24
N GLU A 470 46.25 -24.39 -26.52
CA GLU A 470 46.39 -23.71 -25.22
C GLU A 470 46.31 -22.18 -25.36
N LEU A 471 47.02 -21.60 -26.33
CA LEU A 471 46.97 -20.17 -26.63
C LEU A 471 45.57 -19.73 -27.08
N SER A 472 44.91 -20.51 -27.95
CA SER A 472 43.55 -20.23 -28.42
C SER A 472 42.54 -20.16 -27.27
N LYS A 473 42.62 -21.09 -26.31
CA LYS A 473 41.75 -21.09 -25.11
C LYS A 473 41.97 -19.84 -24.25
N SER A 474 43.24 -19.47 -24.01
CA SER A 474 43.61 -18.27 -23.25
C SER A 474 43.12 -16.99 -23.92
N ILE A 475 43.29 -16.86 -25.24
CA ILE A 475 42.83 -15.69 -26.02
C ILE A 475 41.30 -15.55 -25.92
N THR A 476 40.54 -16.65 -26.07
CA THR A 476 39.08 -16.62 -25.96
C THR A 476 38.62 -16.17 -24.58
N MET A 477 39.26 -16.66 -23.51
CA MET A 477 38.96 -16.23 -22.14
C MET A 477 39.20 -14.72 -21.97
N TYR A 478 40.36 -14.22 -22.40
CA TYR A 478 40.67 -12.79 -22.29
C TYR A 478 39.73 -11.92 -23.13
N ARG A 479 39.40 -12.32 -24.38
CA ARG A 479 38.42 -11.61 -25.22
C ARG A 479 37.06 -11.51 -24.53
N SER A 480 36.56 -12.62 -23.99
CA SER A 480 35.26 -12.63 -23.28
C SER A 480 35.23 -11.67 -22.08
N LEU A 481 36.33 -11.56 -21.35
CA LEU A 481 36.47 -10.62 -20.22
C LEU A 481 36.44 -9.16 -20.70
N PHE A 482 37.12 -8.84 -21.80
CA PHE A 482 37.12 -7.49 -22.35
C PHE A 482 35.76 -7.12 -22.98
N ASP A 483 35.10 -8.06 -23.64
CA ASP A 483 33.77 -7.86 -24.21
C ASP A 483 32.72 -7.61 -23.12
N ALA A 484 32.74 -8.39 -22.03
CA ALA A 484 31.86 -8.18 -20.88
C ALA A 484 32.07 -6.79 -20.24
N ASN A 485 33.32 -6.38 -20.05
CA ASN A 485 33.62 -5.04 -19.52
C ASN A 485 33.18 -3.91 -20.45
N LYS A 486 33.27 -4.11 -21.77
CA LYS A 486 32.78 -3.14 -22.76
C LYS A 486 31.26 -3.02 -22.72
N GLN A 487 30.54 -4.14 -22.65
CA GLN A 487 29.08 -4.16 -22.50
C GLN A 487 28.64 -3.41 -21.24
N LEU A 488 29.29 -3.67 -20.10
CA LEU A 488 29.02 -2.96 -18.85
C LEU A 488 29.24 -1.45 -18.97
N LEU A 489 30.35 -1.02 -19.60
CA LEU A 489 30.61 0.40 -19.84
C LEU A 489 29.54 1.06 -20.72
N ASP A 490 29.11 0.39 -21.79
CA ASP A 490 28.13 0.95 -22.71
C ASP A 490 26.76 1.08 -22.02
N GLU A 491 26.38 0.12 -21.18
CA GLU A 491 25.17 0.22 -20.35
C GLU A 491 25.25 1.39 -19.35
N MET A 492 26.37 1.55 -18.65
CA MET A 492 26.57 2.67 -17.71
C MET A 492 26.56 4.03 -18.41
N LYS A 493 27.09 4.14 -19.63
CA LYS A 493 26.97 5.35 -20.45
C LYS A 493 25.52 5.65 -20.81
N CYS A 494 24.75 4.65 -21.21
CA CYS A 494 23.32 4.81 -21.48
C CYS A 494 22.57 5.32 -20.23
N GLN A 495 22.83 4.74 -19.06
CA GLN A 495 22.25 5.19 -17.80
C GLN A 495 22.64 6.64 -17.45
N ALA A 496 23.88 7.05 -17.72
CA ALA A 496 24.35 8.41 -17.50
C ALA A 496 23.65 9.43 -18.42
N GLU A 497 23.46 9.10 -19.70
CA GLU A 497 22.74 9.96 -20.65
C GLU A 497 21.25 10.05 -20.33
N GLU A 498 20.60 8.96 -19.91
CA GLU A 498 19.21 8.99 -19.43
C GLU A 498 19.04 9.88 -18.18
N ALA A 499 19.95 9.77 -17.21
CA ALA A 499 19.93 10.59 -16.01
C ALA A 499 20.13 12.07 -16.35
N LYS A 500 21.01 12.37 -17.30
CA LYS A 500 21.27 13.72 -17.80
C LYS A 500 20.06 14.29 -18.55
N PHE A 501 19.41 13.49 -19.39
CA PHE A 501 18.18 13.89 -20.08
C PHE A 501 17.08 14.26 -19.08
N LYS A 502 16.86 13.43 -18.04
CA LYS A 502 15.89 13.70 -16.97
C LYS A 502 16.22 14.97 -16.18
N GLU A 503 17.48 15.19 -15.84
CA GLU A 503 17.94 16.43 -15.19
C GLU A 503 17.64 17.65 -16.07
N THR A 504 17.97 17.59 -17.37
CA THR A 504 17.76 18.71 -18.30
C THR A 504 16.27 18.98 -18.53
N GLN A 505 15.43 17.93 -18.59
CA GLN A 505 13.99 18.07 -18.66
C GLN A 505 13.45 18.86 -17.45
N LEU A 506 13.79 18.40 -16.23
CA LEU A 506 13.35 19.06 -15.00
C LEU A 506 13.91 20.48 -14.87
N ARG A 507 15.12 20.73 -15.36
CA ARG A 507 15.72 22.07 -15.43
C ARG A 507 14.92 23.01 -16.33
N ASN A 508 14.43 22.53 -17.46
CA ASN A 508 13.59 23.32 -18.37
C ASN A 508 12.22 23.61 -17.75
N GLU A 509 11.63 22.65 -17.03
CA GLU A 509 10.39 22.86 -16.28
C GLU A 509 10.57 23.91 -15.17
N LEU A 510 11.69 23.89 -14.45
CA LEU A 510 12.02 24.92 -13.45
C LEU A 510 12.16 26.33 -14.06
N LYS A 511 12.79 26.43 -15.23
CA LYS A 511 12.87 27.70 -15.98
C LYS A 511 11.49 28.21 -16.40
N ALA A 512 10.57 27.32 -16.80
CA ALA A 512 9.19 27.70 -17.11
C ALA A 512 8.45 28.29 -15.88
N HIS A 513 8.86 27.90 -14.67
CA HIS A 513 8.38 28.47 -13.41
C HIS A 513 9.17 29.70 -12.92
N ASN A 514 10.03 30.30 -13.76
CA ASN A 514 10.92 31.42 -13.44
C ASN A 514 11.92 31.13 -12.30
N ILE A 515 12.32 29.87 -12.14
CA ILE A 515 13.34 29.44 -11.18
C ILE A 515 14.60 29.11 -11.99
N ASP A 516 15.59 30.01 -11.96
CA ASP A 516 16.89 29.75 -12.58
C ASP A 516 17.87 29.15 -11.59
N ILE A 517 18.59 28.11 -12.03
CA ILE A 517 19.59 27.43 -11.21
C ILE A 517 20.96 27.65 -11.85
N PRO A 518 21.89 28.32 -11.15
CA PRO A 518 23.23 28.58 -11.64
C PRO A 518 23.99 27.27 -11.87
N ALA A 519 24.88 27.27 -12.87
CA ALA A 519 25.69 26.09 -13.21
C ALA A 519 26.73 25.73 -12.14
N THR A 520 27.11 26.70 -11.31
CA THR A 520 28.14 26.56 -10.26
C THR A 520 27.45 26.38 -8.90
N GLN A 521 27.91 25.42 -8.09
CA GLN A 521 27.38 25.13 -6.73
C GLN A 521 25.86 24.80 -6.68
N GLN A 522 25.43 23.87 -7.55
CA GLN A 522 24.03 23.51 -7.72
C GLN A 522 23.34 22.98 -6.45
N ILE A 523 23.95 22.03 -5.73
CA ILE A 523 23.30 21.38 -4.57
C ILE A 523 23.04 22.37 -3.40
N PRO A 524 24.04 23.15 -2.91
CA PRO A 524 23.80 24.11 -1.83
C PRO A 524 22.77 25.20 -2.19
N HIS A 525 22.78 25.65 -3.45
CA HIS A 525 21.81 26.65 -3.92
C HIS A 525 20.38 26.09 -3.94
N ILE A 526 20.21 24.84 -4.37
CA ILE A 526 18.91 24.15 -4.36
C ILE A 526 18.41 24.00 -2.92
N GLU A 527 19.27 23.64 -1.96
CA GLU A 527 18.90 23.50 -0.55
C GLU A 527 18.46 24.84 0.05
N ALA A 528 19.21 25.92 -0.18
CA ALA A 528 18.82 27.25 0.26
C ALA A 528 17.51 27.74 -0.38
N LEU A 529 17.31 27.47 -1.67
CA LEU A 529 16.06 27.81 -2.37
C LEU A 529 14.87 27.02 -1.81
N LEU A 530 15.06 25.73 -1.53
CA LEU A 530 14.07 24.86 -0.95
C LEU A 530 13.65 25.35 0.45
N GLU A 531 14.62 25.68 1.30
CA GLU A 531 14.36 26.26 2.63
C GLU A 531 13.58 27.57 2.54
N LYS A 532 13.98 28.47 1.64
CA LYS A 532 13.27 29.74 1.41
C LYS A 532 11.81 29.50 1.00
N LYS A 533 11.57 28.59 0.05
CA LYS A 533 10.22 28.28 -0.45
C LYS A 533 9.33 27.61 0.60
N ILE A 534 9.90 26.73 1.42
CA ILE A 534 9.20 26.13 2.55
C ILE A 534 8.84 27.19 3.60
N ALA A 535 9.76 28.12 3.90
CA ALA A 535 9.50 29.23 4.80
C ALA A 535 8.36 30.13 4.27
N GLU A 536 8.42 30.55 3.00
CA GLU A 536 7.36 31.32 2.33
C GLU A 536 6.00 30.59 2.42
N GLN A 537 5.97 29.28 2.17
CA GLN A 537 4.76 28.49 2.26
C GLN A 537 4.19 28.43 3.70
N ASN A 538 5.06 28.27 4.70
CA ASN A 538 4.66 28.21 6.10
C ASN A 538 4.11 29.55 6.59
N GLU A 539 4.70 30.67 6.17
CA GLU A 539 4.19 32.00 6.49
C GLU A 539 2.81 32.25 5.87
N LEU A 540 2.57 31.79 4.64
CA LEU A 540 1.23 31.85 4.04
C LEU A 540 0.21 30.97 4.76
N LYS A 541 0.60 29.80 5.27
CA LYS A 541 -0.28 28.91 6.05
C LYS A 541 -0.68 29.49 7.40
N LYS A 542 0.20 30.31 8.01
CA LYS A 542 -0.04 30.96 9.32
C LYS A 542 -0.95 32.18 9.24
N ARG A 543 -1.23 32.72 8.05
CA ARG A 543 -2.11 33.89 7.91
C ARG A 543 -3.51 33.57 8.46
N PRO A 544 -4.14 34.51 9.21
CA PRO A 544 -5.48 34.30 9.74
C PRO A 544 -6.47 34.13 8.59
N ARG A 545 -7.33 33.13 8.70
CA ARG A 545 -8.34 32.78 7.71
C ARG A 545 -9.62 32.38 8.41
N ARG A 546 -10.75 32.53 7.72
CA ARG A 546 -12.03 32.03 8.23
C ARG A 546 -11.93 30.53 8.44
N LEU A 547 -12.22 30.08 9.65
CA LEU A 547 -12.33 28.67 10.00
C LEU A 547 -13.76 28.41 10.48
N CYS A 548 -14.29 27.25 10.14
CA CYS A 548 -15.55 26.80 10.72
C CYS A 548 -15.30 26.49 12.21
N THR A 549 -16.09 27.07 13.10
CA THR A 549 -15.93 26.85 14.55
C THR A 549 -16.82 25.73 15.08
N LEU A 550 -17.60 25.07 14.21
CA LEU A 550 -18.31 23.85 14.59
C LEU A 550 -17.31 22.75 14.93
N PRO A 551 -17.52 21.99 16.03
CA PRO A 551 -16.66 20.86 16.35
C PRO A 551 -16.77 19.82 15.24
N ASN A 552 -15.61 19.42 14.70
CA ASN A 552 -15.57 18.36 13.71
C ASN A 552 -15.95 17.01 14.33
N TYR A 553 -16.56 16.12 13.55
CA TYR A 553 -16.92 14.80 14.02
C TYR A 553 -15.71 13.86 13.97
N THR A 554 -15.48 13.10 15.03
CA THR A 554 -14.33 12.18 15.11
C THR A 554 -14.53 10.99 14.17
N LYS A 555 -13.68 10.89 13.14
CA LYS A 555 -13.72 9.77 12.17
C LYS A 555 -13.24 8.49 12.86
N ARG A 556 -14.19 7.65 13.30
CA ARG A 556 -13.91 6.33 13.91
C ARG A 556 -13.78 5.20 12.88
N SER A 557 -14.40 5.35 11.71
CA SER A 557 -14.37 4.41 10.59
C SER A 557 -14.16 5.15 9.27
N GLY A 558 -13.67 4.43 8.25
CA GLY A 558 -13.50 4.96 6.88
C GLY A 558 -14.81 5.34 6.19
N ASP A 559 -15.94 4.88 6.72
CA ASP A 559 -17.28 5.12 6.18
C ASP A 559 -17.89 6.47 6.61
N ILE A 560 -17.20 7.25 7.45
CA ILE A 560 -17.66 8.56 7.91
C ILE A 560 -16.88 9.66 7.19
N LEU A 561 -17.57 10.44 6.35
CA LEU A 561 -16.97 11.53 5.60
C LEU A 561 -16.70 12.75 6.49
N GLY A 562 -17.67 13.11 7.34
CA GLY A 562 -17.60 14.25 8.27
C GLY A 562 -18.86 15.12 8.24
N LYS A 563 -18.85 16.22 9.00
CA LYS A 563 -19.96 17.19 9.00
C LYS A 563 -19.96 18.06 7.76
N ILE A 564 -21.14 18.40 7.24
CA ILE A 564 -21.29 19.22 6.03
C ILE A 564 -20.46 20.49 6.07
N ALA A 565 -20.44 21.21 7.21
CA ALA A 565 -19.68 22.44 7.37
C ALA A 565 -18.15 22.31 7.14
N HIS A 566 -17.59 21.11 7.28
CA HIS A 566 -16.16 20.81 7.09
C HIS A 566 -15.84 20.13 5.76
N LEU A 567 -16.86 19.69 4.99
CA LEU A 567 -16.66 18.99 3.71
C LEU A 567 -16.36 19.94 2.55
N ALA A 568 -16.62 21.24 2.71
CA ALA A 568 -16.36 22.24 1.69
C ALA A 568 -15.78 23.53 2.27
N GLN A 569 -15.14 24.32 1.42
CA GLN A 569 -14.54 25.61 1.73
C GLN A 569 -14.97 26.63 0.67
N ILE A 570 -15.15 27.88 1.06
CA ILE A 570 -15.58 28.96 0.16
C ILE A 570 -14.61 30.13 0.31
N GLU A 571 -14.12 30.66 -0.81
CA GLU A 571 -13.17 31.79 -0.83
C GLU A 571 -13.87 33.12 -0.52
N ASP A 572 -14.98 33.45 -1.20
CA ASP A 572 -15.74 34.70 -1.01
C ASP A 572 -16.51 34.73 0.32
N ASP A 573 -16.23 35.73 1.16
CA ASP A 573 -16.84 35.94 2.48
C ASP A 573 -18.35 36.14 2.43
N ARG A 574 -18.84 36.89 1.44
CA ARG A 574 -20.28 37.16 1.29
C ARG A 574 -21.00 35.91 0.82
N ALA A 575 -20.42 35.20 -0.15
CA ALA A 575 -20.94 33.91 -0.61
C ALA A 575 -20.95 32.87 0.51
N ALA A 576 -19.88 32.78 1.30
CA ALA A 576 -19.79 31.87 2.44
C ALA A 576 -20.90 32.14 3.46
N MET A 577 -21.15 33.41 3.80
CA MET A 577 -22.24 33.79 4.72
C MET A 577 -23.60 33.32 4.19
N VAL A 578 -23.94 33.61 2.94
CA VAL A 578 -25.29 33.34 2.40
C VAL A 578 -25.52 31.87 2.09
N ILE A 579 -24.51 31.14 1.62
CA ILE A 579 -24.58 29.69 1.41
C ILE A 579 -24.69 28.98 2.76
N SER A 580 -23.87 29.35 3.75
CA SER A 580 -23.94 28.73 5.08
C SER A 580 -25.28 28.99 5.76
N TRP A 581 -25.82 30.20 5.62
CA TRP A 581 -27.18 30.51 6.09
C TRP A 581 -28.25 29.70 5.36
N HIS A 582 -28.12 29.55 4.03
CA HIS A 582 -29.05 28.76 3.24
C HIS A 582 -29.10 27.29 3.70
N LEU A 583 -27.94 26.75 4.09
CA LEU A 583 -27.76 25.38 4.57
C LEU A 583 -27.79 25.25 6.11
N ALA A 584 -28.22 26.29 6.85
CA ALA A 584 -28.05 26.34 8.30
C ALA A 584 -28.69 25.14 9.05
N SER A 585 -29.74 24.54 8.47
CA SER A 585 -30.38 23.32 9.00
C SER A 585 -29.50 22.07 8.92
N ASP A 586 -28.58 22.03 7.95
CA ASP A 586 -27.84 20.84 7.56
C ASP A 586 -26.34 20.95 7.88
N MET A 587 -25.84 22.14 8.25
CA MET A 587 -24.40 22.37 8.51
C MET A 587 -23.79 21.43 9.56
N ASP A 588 -24.56 21.04 10.58
CA ASP A 588 -24.12 20.16 11.66
C ASP A 588 -24.37 18.67 11.37
N CYS A 589 -24.99 18.33 10.24
CA CYS A 589 -25.30 16.95 9.87
C CYS A 589 -24.04 16.18 9.43
N VAL A 590 -23.90 14.93 9.92
CA VAL A 590 -22.76 14.04 9.65
C VAL A 590 -23.05 13.17 8.44
N VAL A 591 -22.18 13.23 7.43
CA VAL A 591 -22.30 12.44 6.20
C VAL A 591 -21.54 11.13 6.34
N THR A 592 -22.18 10.04 5.92
CA THR A 592 -21.63 8.67 5.93
C THR A 592 -21.80 8.00 4.57
N LEU A 593 -20.93 7.05 4.22
CA LEU A 593 -21.01 6.30 2.98
C LEU A 593 -22.15 5.27 3.01
N THR A 594 -22.38 4.64 4.17
CA THR A 594 -23.33 3.55 4.35
C THR A 594 -24.43 3.90 5.36
N THR A 595 -25.62 3.34 5.16
CA THR A 595 -26.75 3.47 6.08
C THR A 595 -26.44 2.86 7.45
N ASP A 596 -25.65 1.78 7.50
CA ASP A 596 -25.23 1.15 8.75
C ASP A 596 -24.37 2.10 9.60
N ALA A 597 -23.42 2.82 8.99
CA ALA A 597 -22.61 3.81 9.69
C ALA A 597 -23.46 4.99 10.20
N ALA A 598 -24.43 5.46 9.41
CA ALA A 598 -25.40 6.47 9.87
C ALA A 598 -26.21 5.97 11.08
N ARG A 599 -26.65 4.71 11.06
CA ARG A 599 -27.43 4.11 12.14
C ARG A 599 -26.63 3.99 13.44
N CYS A 600 -25.37 3.56 13.35
CA CYS A 600 -24.48 3.52 14.50
C CYS A 600 -24.37 4.90 15.17
N ILE A 601 -24.18 5.97 14.39
CA ILE A 601 -24.09 7.35 14.93
C ILE A 601 -25.44 7.78 15.54
N TYR A 602 -26.55 7.45 14.89
CA TYR A 602 -27.88 7.74 15.40
C TYR A 602 -28.12 7.09 16.77
N ASP A 603 -27.81 5.80 16.90
CA ASP A 603 -27.98 5.03 18.13
C ASP A 603 -27.04 5.53 19.24
N GLU A 604 -25.76 5.79 18.92
CA GLU A 604 -24.78 6.35 19.86
C GLU A 604 -25.20 7.72 20.41
N THR A 605 -25.79 8.56 19.56
CA THR A 605 -26.20 9.92 19.94
C THR A 605 -27.64 10.00 20.42
N GLN A 606 -28.34 8.85 20.51
CA GLN A 606 -29.76 8.76 20.87
C GLN A 606 -30.63 9.68 20.00
N GLY A 607 -30.33 9.72 18.70
CA GLY A 607 -31.02 10.54 17.70
C GLY A 607 -30.77 12.04 17.78
N ARG A 608 -29.83 12.51 18.63
CA ARG A 608 -29.51 13.95 18.73
C ARG A 608 -28.73 14.47 17.52
N GLN A 609 -27.90 13.63 16.91
CA GLN A 609 -27.08 14.00 15.76
C GLN A 609 -27.82 13.69 14.46
N GLN A 610 -27.97 14.69 13.59
CA GLN A 610 -28.44 14.46 12.23
C GLN A 610 -27.39 13.72 11.42
N VAL A 611 -27.82 12.75 10.62
CA VAL A 611 -26.97 11.90 9.79
C VAL A 611 -27.50 11.81 8.37
N LEU A 612 -26.60 11.74 7.39
CA LEU A 612 -26.92 11.63 5.97
C LEU A 612 -26.12 10.47 5.34
N PRO A 613 -26.77 9.32 5.06
CA PRO A 613 -26.13 8.18 4.38
C PRO A 613 -26.19 8.31 2.86
N LEU A 614 -25.04 8.24 2.19
CA LEU A 614 -24.93 8.45 0.73
C LEU A 614 -25.46 7.30 -0.13
N ASP A 615 -25.47 6.07 0.40
CA ASP A 615 -26.02 4.90 -0.27
C ASP A 615 -27.56 4.96 -0.44
N SER A 616 -28.23 5.78 0.36
CA SER A 616 -29.67 6.03 0.26
C SER A 616 -30.05 7.12 -0.76
N ILE A 617 -29.08 7.82 -1.35
CA ILE A 617 -29.35 8.98 -2.23
C ILE A 617 -29.65 8.52 -3.66
N TYR A 618 -30.80 8.95 -4.17
CA TYR A 618 -31.18 8.72 -5.56
C TYR A 618 -30.40 9.64 -6.52
N ARG A 619 -29.35 9.10 -7.13
CA ARG A 619 -28.39 9.91 -7.93
C ARG A 619 -28.97 10.53 -9.21
N LYS A 620 -30.05 9.99 -9.78
CA LYS A 620 -30.60 10.48 -11.05
C LYS A 620 -31.27 11.86 -10.97
N THR A 621 -31.59 12.34 -9.76
CA THR A 621 -32.18 13.67 -9.53
C THR A 621 -31.17 14.75 -9.20
N LEU A 622 -29.88 14.41 -9.13
CA LEU A 622 -28.82 15.37 -8.81
C LEU A 622 -28.53 16.31 -10.00
N PRO A 623 -28.14 17.56 -9.73
CA PRO A 623 -27.77 18.49 -10.78
C PRO A 623 -26.51 18.02 -11.51
N ASP A 624 -26.49 18.22 -12.84
CA ASP A 624 -25.27 18.06 -13.62
C ASP A 624 -24.34 19.25 -13.34
N TRP A 625 -23.18 18.96 -12.74
CA TRP A 625 -22.16 19.95 -12.40
C TRP A 625 -21.58 20.67 -13.62
N LYS A 626 -21.67 20.08 -14.82
CA LYS A 626 -21.20 20.71 -16.07
C LYS A 626 -22.28 21.51 -16.78
N ARG A 627 -23.49 21.56 -16.23
CA ARG A 627 -24.63 22.26 -16.83
C ARG A 627 -24.38 23.77 -16.83
N PRO A 628 -24.54 24.47 -17.97
CA PRO A 628 -24.42 25.93 -18.00
C PRO A 628 -25.59 26.61 -17.29
N LEU A 629 -25.38 27.87 -16.90
CA LEU A 629 -26.40 28.71 -16.26
C LEU A 629 -27.65 28.89 -17.16
N PRO A 630 -28.85 29.07 -16.58
CA PRO A 630 -30.10 29.14 -17.34
C PRO A 630 -30.14 30.13 -18.52
N HIS A 631 -29.41 31.24 -18.42
CA HIS A 631 -29.35 32.28 -19.45
C HIS A 631 -28.43 31.93 -20.64
N PHE A 632 -27.60 30.88 -20.51
CA PHE A 632 -26.72 30.35 -21.55
C PHE A 632 -27.09 28.91 -21.90
N ARG A 633 -27.73 28.68 -23.05
CA ARG A 633 -28.15 27.35 -23.51
C ARG A 633 -27.74 27.14 -24.97
N ASN A 634 -27.35 25.91 -25.30
CA ASN A 634 -26.95 25.50 -26.66
C ASN A 634 -25.88 26.42 -27.29
N GLY A 635 -24.93 26.91 -26.50
CA GLY A 635 -23.87 27.82 -26.95
C GLY A 635 -24.33 29.25 -27.28
N LYS A 636 -25.58 29.61 -26.96
CA LYS A 636 -26.15 30.95 -27.17
C LYS A 636 -26.59 31.59 -25.86
N LEU A 637 -26.29 32.88 -25.74
CA LEU A 637 -26.77 33.72 -24.66
C LEU A 637 -28.21 34.18 -24.98
N HIS A 638 -29.19 33.77 -24.18
CA HIS A 638 -30.59 34.15 -24.40
C HIS A 638 -30.90 35.58 -23.95
N PHE A 639 -30.21 36.03 -22.89
CA PHE A 639 -30.23 37.41 -22.43
C PHE A 639 -28.94 37.69 -21.65
N LYS A 640 -28.53 38.96 -21.59
CA LYS A 640 -27.41 39.38 -20.76
C LYS A 640 -27.90 39.62 -19.33
N PRO A 641 -27.41 38.87 -18.33
CA PRO A 641 -27.80 39.10 -16.95
C PRO A 641 -27.34 40.48 -16.48
N PHE A 642 -28.14 41.09 -15.61
CA PHE A 642 -27.71 42.22 -14.81
C PHE A 642 -26.97 41.64 -13.60
N GLY A 643 -25.70 41.99 -13.41
CA GLY A 643 -24.81 41.38 -12.40
C GLY A 643 -24.10 40.10 -12.86
N ASP A 644 -23.39 39.45 -11.92
CA ASP A 644 -22.58 38.24 -12.13
C ASP A 644 -23.24 36.99 -11.51
N PRO A 645 -24.13 36.29 -12.25
CA PRO A 645 -24.75 35.05 -11.77
C PRO A 645 -23.77 33.88 -11.79
N VAL A 646 -23.64 33.17 -10.67
CA VAL A 646 -22.79 31.96 -10.53
C VAL A 646 -23.58 30.88 -9.78
N PHE A 647 -23.41 29.59 -10.11
CA PHE A 647 -24.03 28.55 -9.28
C PHE A 647 -23.34 28.49 -7.91
N ALA A 648 -24.11 28.35 -6.83
CA ALA A 648 -23.57 28.29 -5.48
C ALA A 648 -22.58 27.12 -5.30
N ARG A 649 -22.84 25.99 -5.98
CA ARG A 649 -21.98 24.80 -5.99
C ARG A 649 -20.60 25.04 -6.62
N ASP A 650 -20.50 25.94 -7.60
CA ASP A 650 -19.23 26.23 -8.30
C ASP A 650 -18.26 27.06 -7.43
N LEU A 651 -18.76 27.64 -6.34
CA LEU A 651 -17.95 28.39 -5.36
C LEU A 651 -17.38 27.49 -4.24
N LEU A 652 -17.77 26.21 -4.21
CA LEU A 652 -17.28 25.25 -3.24
C LEU A 652 -15.94 24.67 -3.67
N THR A 653 -14.98 24.66 -2.74
CA THR A 653 -13.70 23.94 -2.86
C THR A 653 -13.72 22.76 -1.91
N PHE A 654 -13.52 21.55 -2.43
CA PHE A 654 -13.50 20.33 -1.63
C PHE A 654 -12.07 19.94 -1.25
N PRO A 655 -11.73 19.83 0.04
CA PRO A 655 -10.40 19.41 0.47
C PRO A 655 -10.15 17.91 0.22
N ASP A 656 -11.19 17.07 0.38
CA ASP A 656 -11.13 15.61 0.26
C ASP A 656 -12.44 15.07 -0.37
N ASN A 657 -12.40 13.84 -0.91
CA ASN A 657 -13.56 13.06 -1.37
C ASN A 657 -14.49 13.80 -2.36
N ILE A 658 -13.91 14.38 -3.42
CA ILE A 658 -14.60 15.26 -4.39
C ILE A 658 -15.93 14.67 -4.89
N GLU A 659 -15.95 13.43 -5.40
CA GLU A 659 -17.15 12.81 -5.97
C GLU A 659 -18.30 12.66 -4.95
N HIS A 660 -17.96 12.30 -3.70
CA HIS A 660 -18.94 12.18 -2.63
C HIS A 660 -19.45 13.54 -2.18
N CYS A 661 -18.57 14.54 -2.08
CA CYS A 661 -18.94 15.91 -1.78
C CYS A 661 -19.83 16.52 -2.88
N GLU A 662 -19.54 16.26 -4.15
CA GLU A 662 -20.39 16.68 -5.27
C GLU A 662 -21.81 16.10 -5.18
N THR A 663 -21.92 14.85 -4.71
CA THR A 663 -23.22 14.19 -4.46
C THR A 663 -23.99 14.89 -3.34
N VAL A 664 -23.32 15.15 -2.20
CA VAL A 664 -23.90 15.82 -1.02
C VAL A 664 -24.38 17.22 -1.37
N PHE A 665 -23.50 18.05 -1.93
CA PHE A 665 -23.81 19.45 -2.22
C PHE A 665 -24.72 19.60 -3.44
N GLY A 666 -24.67 18.65 -4.39
CA GLY A 666 -25.65 18.57 -5.47
C GLY A 666 -27.08 18.37 -4.94
N MET A 667 -27.25 17.54 -3.90
CA MET A 667 -28.54 17.34 -3.26
C MET A 667 -29.00 18.57 -2.45
N LEU A 668 -28.09 19.15 -1.65
CA LEU A 668 -28.43 20.22 -0.70
C LEU A 668 -28.61 21.59 -1.37
N LEU A 669 -27.75 21.94 -2.33
CA LEU A 669 -27.81 23.23 -3.01
C LEU A 669 -28.60 23.17 -4.32
N GLY A 670 -28.70 22.00 -4.95
CA GLY A 670 -29.35 21.85 -6.25
C GLY A 670 -28.80 22.84 -7.29
N ASP A 671 -29.71 23.53 -7.98
CA ASP A 671 -29.42 24.56 -8.98
C ASP A 671 -29.41 25.99 -8.40
N THR A 672 -29.16 26.17 -7.10
CA THR A 672 -29.14 27.51 -6.48
C THR A 672 -28.09 28.43 -7.12
N ILE A 673 -28.47 29.67 -7.42
CA ILE A 673 -27.62 30.67 -8.10
C ILE A 673 -27.37 31.85 -7.16
N ILE A 674 -26.15 32.39 -7.17
CA ILE A 674 -25.75 33.60 -6.46
C ILE A 674 -25.64 34.77 -7.44
N LEU A 675 -26.18 35.92 -7.06
CA LEU A 675 -26.05 37.20 -7.76
C LEU A 675 -25.53 38.28 -6.80
N ASP A 676 -25.26 39.48 -7.33
CA ASP A 676 -24.70 40.57 -6.55
C ASP A 676 -25.70 41.14 -5.53
N ASN A 677 -26.87 41.57 -6.00
CA ASN A 677 -27.88 42.26 -5.20
C ASN A 677 -29.32 41.86 -5.57
N LEU A 678 -30.30 42.39 -4.83
CA LEU A 678 -31.71 42.03 -4.97
C LEU A 678 -32.31 42.46 -6.32
N ASP A 679 -31.93 43.62 -6.85
CA ASP A 679 -32.42 44.12 -8.14
C ASP A 679 -31.93 43.24 -9.29
N ALA A 680 -30.65 42.85 -9.26
CA ALA A 680 -30.07 41.87 -10.18
C ALA A 680 -30.79 40.53 -10.12
N ALA A 681 -31.07 40.00 -8.92
CA ALA A 681 -31.77 38.74 -8.76
C ALA A 681 -33.22 38.80 -9.28
N ASN A 682 -33.94 39.90 -9.03
CA ASN A 682 -35.30 40.09 -9.54
C ASN A 682 -35.34 40.20 -11.07
N HIS A 683 -34.42 40.97 -11.66
CA HIS A 683 -34.29 41.08 -13.12
C HIS A 683 -33.92 39.72 -13.73
N TYR A 684 -32.94 39.02 -13.17
CA TYR A 684 -32.51 37.70 -13.62
C TYR A 684 -33.68 36.70 -13.59
N ARG A 685 -34.42 36.65 -12.48
CA ARG A 685 -35.61 35.79 -12.37
C ARG A 685 -36.62 36.08 -13.46
N LYS A 686 -36.96 37.36 -13.69
CA LYS A 686 -37.95 37.80 -14.69
C LYS A 686 -37.62 37.30 -16.09
N GLU A 687 -36.33 37.26 -16.45
CA GLU A 687 -35.89 36.75 -17.74
C GLU A 687 -35.79 35.21 -17.77
N VAL A 688 -35.28 34.57 -16.70
CA VAL A 688 -35.16 33.11 -16.64
C VAL A 688 -36.51 32.41 -16.71
N VAL A 689 -37.54 32.89 -16.01
CA VAL A 689 -38.86 32.23 -15.99
C VAL A 689 -39.55 32.20 -17.35
N LYS A 690 -39.14 33.06 -18.30
CA LYS A 690 -39.61 33.01 -19.70
C LYS A 690 -39.04 31.82 -20.47
N ILE A 691 -37.92 31.26 -20.01
CA ILE A 691 -37.14 30.23 -20.71
C ILE A 691 -37.26 28.88 -19.99
N THR A 692 -37.23 28.87 -18.66
CA THR A 692 -37.17 27.65 -17.85
C THR A 692 -37.59 27.93 -16.40
N HIS A 693 -37.82 26.87 -15.62
CA HIS A 693 -37.97 27.00 -14.17
C HIS A 693 -36.75 27.72 -13.55
N CYS A 694 -37.02 28.74 -12.74
CA CYS A 694 -35.99 29.52 -12.06
C CYS A 694 -35.71 28.93 -10.67
N PRO A 695 -34.47 28.48 -10.39
CA PRO A 695 -34.09 27.95 -9.09
C PRO A 695 -34.10 29.04 -8.02
N THR A 696 -33.81 28.66 -6.77
CA THR A 696 -33.59 29.63 -5.69
C THR A 696 -32.42 30.55 -6.05
N LEU A 697 -32.60 31.85 -5.84
CA LEU A 697 -31.57 32.86 -6.02
C LEU A 697 -31.14 33.40 -4.65
N LEU A 698 -29.84 33.51 -4.44
CA LEU A 698 -29.23 34.17 -3.29
C LEU A 698 -28.48 35.41 -3.79
N THR A 699 -28.40 36.45 -2.97
CA THR A 699 -27.60 37.64 -3.29
C THR A 699 -26.43 37.76 -2.33
N ARG A 700 -25.31 38.35 -2.76
CA ARG A 700 -24.17 38.65 -1.88
C ARG A 700 -24.53 39.63 -0.77
N ASP A 701 -25.58 40.43 -0.97
CA ASP A 701 -26.17 41.32 0.06
C ASP A 701 -27.07 40.59 1.07
N GLY A 702 -27.22 39.27 0.93
CA GLY A 702 -27.94 38.44 1.90
C GLY A 702 -29.42 38.28 1.66
N ASP A 703 -29.93 38.53 0.46
CA ASP A 703 -31.35 38.33 0.12
C ASP A 703 -31.58 36.99 -0.56
N ARG A 704 -32.71 36.33 -0.24
CA ARG A 704 -33.14 35.08 -0.87
C ARG A 704 -34.45 35.26 -1.62
N ILE A 705 -34.42 34.92 -2.91
CA ILE A 705 -35.62 34.73 -3.73
C ILE A 705 -35.83 33.22 -3.88
N ARG A 706 -36.88 32.67 -3.29
CA ARG A 706 -37.19 31.24 -3.40
C ARG A 706 -37.55 30.86 -4.84
N SER A 707 -37.48 29.58 -5.18
CA SER A 707 -37.85 29.08 -6.52
C SER A 707 -39.27 29.45 -6.96
N ASN A 708 -40.21 29.58 -6.01
CA ASN A 708 -41.57 30.07 -6.27
C ASN A 708 -41.70 31.59 -6.43
N GLY A 709 -40.61 32.35 -6.23
CA GLY A 709 -40.53 33.79 -6.41
C GLY A 709 -40.80 34.62 -5.16
N LYS A 710 -41.02 33.99 -4.00
CA LYS A 710 -41.18 34.71 -2.73
C LYS A 710 -39.85 35.27 -2.26
N PHE A 711 -39.82 36.57 -1.96
CA PHE A 711 -38.68 37.28 -1.35
C PHE A 711 -39.17 38.30 -0.32
N GLY A 712 -38.28 38.80 0.54
CA GLY A 712 -38.61 39.72 1.64
C GLY A 712 -39.01 39.03 2.96
N GLY A 713 -38.92 39.79 4.06
CA GLY A 713 -39.12 39.31 5.43
C GLY A 713 -37.87 38.69 6.07
N LEU A 714 -37.86 38.58 7.41
CA LEU A 714 -36.69 38.13 8.19
C LEU A 714 -36.18 36.74 7.77
N GLN A 715 -37.07 35.85 7.33
CA GLN A 715 -36.70 34.50 6.87
C GLN A 715 -36.00 34.47 5.50
N ASN A 716 -36.03 35.57 4.74
CA ASN A 716 -35.36 35.67 3.43
C ASN A 716 -34.22 36.69 3.45
N LYS A 717 -33.77 37.11 4.64
CA LYS A 717 -32.58 37.91 4.85
C LYS A 717 -31.56 37.14 5.67
N ALA A 718 -30.35 37.00 5.14
CA ALA A 718 -29.24 36.39 5.83
C ALA A 718 -28.83 37.28 7.02
N PRO A 719 -28.63 36.72 8.22
CA PRO A 719 -28.07 37.47 9.32
C PRO A 719 -26.58 37.76 9.06
N PRO A 720 -26.01 38.79 9.71
CA PRO A 720 -24.56 39.01 9.70
C PRO A 720 -23.79 37.76 10.14
N MET A 721 -22.57 37.60 9.62
CA MET A 721 -21.76 36.39 9.79
C MET A 721 -21.57 35.98 11.26
N ASP A 722 -21.38 36.94 12.18
CA ASP A 722 -21.20 36.69 13.62
C ASP A 722 -22.41 36.01 14.29
N LYS A 723 -23.60 36.21 13.73
CA LYS A 723 -24.84 35.62 14.27
C LYS A 723 -25.08 34.18 13.79
N LEU A 724 -24.26 33.66 12.89
CA LEU A 724 -24.34 32.27 12.42
C LEU A 724 -23.73 31.27 13.42
N ARG A 725 -23.29 31.71 14.61
CA ARG A 725 -22.78 30.88 15.71
C ARG A 725 -21.70 29.89 15.27
N GLY A 726 -20.86 30.28 14.32
CA GLY A 726 -19.78 29.43 13.83
C GLY A 726 -20.12 28.44 12.74
N MET A 727 -21.41 28.34 12.35
CA MET A 727 -21.89 27.51 11.25
C MET A 727 -21.61 28.19 9.90
N VAL A 728 -20.33 28.46 9.62
CA VAL A 728 -19.89 29.11 8.38
C VAL A 728 -18.78 28.27 7.76
N PHE A 729 -18.84 28.07 6.44
CA PHE A 729 -17.79 27.37 5.70
C PHE A 729 -16.42 28.04 5.89
N GLY A 730 -15.37 27.23 6.06
CA GLY A 730 -14.01 27.72 6.13
C GLY A 730 -13.53 28.32 4.80
N ALA A 731 -12.52 29.18 4.85
CA ALA A 731 -11.83 29.65 3.65
C ALA A 731 -10.71 28.66 3.24
N PRO A 732 -10.53 28.38 1.94
CA PRO A 732 -9.49 27.48 1.48
C PRO A 732 -8.08 28.04 1.74
N VAL A 733 -7.08 27.17 1.66
CA VAL A 733 -5.68 27.61 1.65
C VAL A 733 -5.46 28.51 0.42
N PRO A 734 -4.75 29.65 0.54
CA PRO A 734 -4.48 30.51 -0.60
C PRO A 734 -3.84 29.76 -1.77
N LYS A 735 -4.30 30.00 -3.01
CA LYS A 735 -3.78 29.36 -4.25
C LYS A 735 -2.26 29.45 -4.36
N GLN A 736 -1.69 30.60 -3.97
CA GLN A 736 -0.24 30.83 -3.90
C GLN A 736 0.51 29.78 -3.06
N CYS A 737 -0.08 29.31 -1.96
CA CYS A 737 0.53 28.29 -1.10
C CYS A 737 0.54 26.90 -1.76
N VAL A 738 -0.51 26.60 -2.53
CA VAL A 738 -0.61 25.36 -3.34
C VAL A 738 0.41 25.40 -4.48
N ASP A 739 0.53 26.53 -5.17
CA ASP A 739 1.49 26.70 -6.25
C ASP A 739 2.94 26.65 -5.75
N LEU A 740 3.23 27.25 -4.58
CA LEU A 740 4.51 27.07 -3.89
C LEU A 740 4.77 25.60 -3.53
N GLY A 741 3.74 24.84 -3.16
CA GLY A 741 3.86 23.40 -2.92
C GLY A 741 4.33 22.63 -4.16
N LYS A 742 3.71 22.90 -5.31
CA LYS A 742 4.13 22.32 -6.60
C LYS A 742 5.57 22.71 -6.96
N GLN A 743 5.96 23.96 -6.70
CA GLN A 743 7.34 24.42 -6.91
C GLN A 743 8.33 23.67 -5.99
N ILE A 744 7.99 23.50 -4.71
CA ILE A 744 8.79 22.74 -3.75
C ILE A 744 8.97 21.29 -4.23
N ASP A 745 7.90 20.62 -4.65
CA ASP A 745 7.96 19.25 -5.16
C ASP A 745 8.84 19.13 -6.41
N LEU A 746 8.73 20.09 -7.33
CA LEU A 746 9.55 20.13 -8.55
C LEU A 746 11.04 20.35 -8.23
N ILE A 747 11.35 21.26 -7.29
CA ILE A 747 12.73 21.49 -6.82
C ILE A 747 13.31 20.22 -6.18
N GLN A 748 12.51 19.49 -5.38
CA GLN A 748 12.94 18.22 -4.78
C GLN A 748 13.19 17.13 -5.82
N GLN A 749 12.32 17.02 -6.84
CA GLN A 749 12.53 16.09 -7.94
C GLN A 749 13.82 16.40 -8.71
N TYR A 750 14.07 17.68 -9.00
CA TYR A 750 15.32 18.11 -9.63
C TYR A 750 16.55 17.79 -8.76
N ARG A 751 16.50 18.06 -7.45
CA ARG A 751 17.57 17.67 -6.50
C ARG A 751 17.90 16.18 -6.60
N ASN A 752 16.88 15.33 -6.55
CA ASN A 752 17.05 13.89 -6.60
C ASN A 752 17.62 13.43 -7.95
N ALA A 753 17.16 14.02 -9.06
CA ALA A 753 17.69 13.74 -10.38
C ALA A 753 19.17 14.13 -10.51
N LEU A 754 19.56 15.27 -9.95
CA LEU A 754 20.94 15.75 -9.94
C LEU A 754 21.86 14.87 -9.08
N CYS A 755 21.44 14.48 -7.88
CA CYS A 755 22.17 13.53 -7.04
C CYS A 755 22.36 12.18 -7.76
N LYS A 756 21.32 11.68 -8.43
CA LYS A 756 21.40 10.45 -9.22
C LYS A 756 22.38 10.59 -10.39
N LEU A 757 22.35 11.71 -11.12
CA LEU A 757 23.29 11.98 -12.20
C LEU A 757 24.74 11.99 -11.71
N ASN A 758 25.01 12.65 -10.57
CA ASN A 758 26.34 12.70 -9.98
C ASN A 758 26.83 11.30 -9.54
N SER A 759 25.96 10.49 -8.93
CA SER A 759 26.28 9.11 -8.57
C SER A 759 26.64 8.26 -9.78
N VAL A 760 25.78 8.25 -10.81
CA VAL A 760 25.98 7.42 -12.01
C VAL A 760 27.24 7.85 -12.78
N ARG A 761 27.55 9.16 -12.82
CA ARG A 761 28.81 9.66 -13.39
C ARG A 761 30.02 9.22 -12.59
N ALA A 762 29.96 9.29 -11.26
CA ALA A 762 31.06 8.82 -10.41
C ALA A 762 31.31 7.31 -10.58
N ASP A 763 30.26 6.52 -10.68
CA ASP A 763 30.36 5.08 -10.93
C ASP A 763 30.97 4.79 -12.32
N LEU A 764 30.56 5.53 -13.36
CA LEU A 764 31.11 5.42 -14.71
C LEU A 764 32.60 5.79 -14.73
N ASP A 765 32.98 6.89 -14.07
CA ASP A 765 34.38 7.32 -13.97
C ASP A 765 35.22 6.28 -13.21
N HIS A 766 34.66 5.67 -12.16
CA HIS A 766 35.32 4.59 -11.43
C HIS A 766 35.59 3.36 -12.32
N GLN A 767 34.62 2.96 -13.14
CA GLN A 767 34.81 1.86 -14.10
C GLN A 767 35.82 2.20 -15.21
N LEU A 768 35.83 3.45 -15.69
CA LEU A 768 36.85 3.91 -16.65
C LEU A 768 38.26 3.87 -16.02
N GLN A 769 38.39 4.29 -14.76
CA GLN A 769 39.64 4.19 -14.02
C GLN A 769 40.07 2.73 -13.81
N TYR A 770 39.13 1.83 -13.48
CA TYR A 770 39.40 0.40 -13.36
C TYR A 770 39.98 -0.20 -14.64
N LEU A 771 39.45 0.15 -15.80
CA LEU A 771 39.97 -0.31 -17.10
C LEU A 771 41.34 0.27 -17.47
N HIS A 772 41.72 1.40 -16.87
CA HIS A 772 43.03 2.01 -17.03
C HIS A 772 44.08 1.56 -16.00
N THR A 773 43.72 0.67 -15.06
CA THR A 773 44.64 0.09 -14.09
C THR A 773 45.81 -0.63 -14.75
N PRO A 774 46.99 -0.67 -14.09
CA PRO A 774 48.16 -1.37 -14.62
C PRO A 774 47.90 -2.86 -14.88
N ASP A 775 47.07 -3.52 -14.05
CA ASP A 775 46.73 -4.92 -14.21
C ASP A 775 45.89 -5.17 -15.47
N MET A 776 44.90 -4.33 -15.74
CA MET A 776 44.08 -4.44 -16.96
C MET A 776 44.88 -4.12 -18.23
N LYS A 777 45.81 -3.16 -18.15
CA LYS A 777 46.77 -2.88 -19.24
C LYS A 777 47.71 -4.07 -19.48
N ARG A 778 48.21 -4.72 -18.43
CA ARG A 778 49.05 -5.92 -18.53
C ARG A 778 48.27 -7.07 -19.18
N LYS A 779 47.04 -7.35 -18.75
CA LYS A 779 46.18 -8.36 -19.38
C LYS A 779 45.91 -8.10 -20.86
N LYS A 780 45.79 -6.83 -21.25
CA LYS A 780 45.63 -6.44 -22.65
C LYS A 780 46.91 -6.69 -23.46
N GLN A 781 48.07 -6.37 -22.89
CA GLN A 781 49.37 -6.67 -23.50
C GLN A 781 49.59 -8.18 -23.64
N GLU A 782 49.25 -8.97 -22.62
CA GLU A 782 49.31 -10.44 -22.65
C GLU A 782 48.42 -11.01 -23.76
N LEU A 783 47.20 -10.49 -23.95
CA LEU A 783 46.33 -10.87 -25.06
C LEU A 783 46.97 -10.55 -26.42
N ASP A 784 47.52 -9.34 -26.60
CA ASP A 784 48.19 -8.95 -27.85
C ASP A 784 49.44 -9.82 -28.14
N GLU A 785 50.18 -10.21 -27.11
CA GLU A 785 51.33 -11.11 -27.20
C GLU A 785 50.93 -12.55 -27.54
N GLN A 786 49.88 -13.07 -26.89
CA GLN A 786 49.32 -14.38 -27.17
C GLN A 786 48.79 -14.47 -28.61
N GLU A 787 48.12 -13.42 -29.11
CA GLU A 787 47.67 -13.37 -30.52
C GLU A 787 48.83 -13.35 -31.52
N LYS A 788 49.91 -12.63 -31.22
CA LYS A 788 51.14 -12.64 -32.05
C LYS A 788 51.81 -14.01 -32.02
N SER A 789 51.86 -14.66 -30.86
CA SER A 789 52.41 -16.01 -30.71
C SER A 789 51.59 -17.03 -31.51
N LEU A 790 50.26 -16.96 -31.39
CA LEU A 790 49.32 -17.79 -32.15
C LEU A 790 49.56 -17.67 -33.66
N LYS A 791 49.65 -16.44 -34.20
CA LYS A 791 49.93 -16.21 -35.63
C LYS A 791 51.27 -16.80 -36.08
N ARG A 792 52.31 -16.74 -35.25
CA ARG A 792 53.62 -17.35 -35.56
C ARG A 792 53.54 -18.87 -35.57
N ILE A 793 52.76 -19.46 -34.68
CA ILE A 793 52.56 -20.92 -34.61
C ILE A 793 51.72 -21.38 -35.80
N GLU A 794 50.65 -20.66 -36.16
CA GLU A 794 49.85 -20.93 -37.36
C GLU A 794 50.67 -20.88 -38.65
N GLN A 795 51.58 -19.90 -38.78
CA GLN A 795 52.52 -19.82 -39.90
C GLN A 795 53.50 -21.01 -39.94
N LYS A 796 54.01 -21.46 -38.79
CA LYS A 796 54.89 -22.63 -38.69
C LYS A 796 54.17 -23.94 -38.99
N LEU A 797 52.87 -24.02 -38.71
CA LEU A 797 52.02 -25.17 -39.01
C LEU A 797 51.63 -25.27 -40.50
N GLY A 798 52.03 -24.32 -41.35
CA GLY A 798 51.73 -24.33 -42.78
C GLY A 798 50.25 -24.09 -43.12
N MET A 799 49.47 -23.62 -42.15
CA MET A 799 48.05 -23.33 -42.32
C MET A 799 47.90 -22.09 -43.22
N THR A 800 47.25 -22.25 -44.37
CA THR A 800 46.80 -21.10 -45.16
C THR A 800 45.72 -20.37 -44.35
N PRO A 801 45.63 -19.02 -44.41
CA PRO A 801 44.72 -18.27 -43.55
C PRO A 801 43.30 -18.76 -43.79
N MET A 802 42.61 -19.14 -42.71
CA MET A 802 41.21 -19.51 -42.70
C MET A 802 40.42 -18.40 -43.41
N ARG A 803 40.01 -18.64 -44.66
CA ARG A 803 39.12 -17.74 -45.39
C ARG A 803 37.81 -17.75 -44.64
N ARG A 804 37.41 -16.58 -44.10
CA ARG A 804 36.17 -16.34 -43.37
C ARG A 804 35.05 -17.24 -43.87
N CYS A 805 34.71 -18.27 -43.10
CA CYS A 805 33.46 -18.98 -43.28
C CYS A 805 32.41 -18.18 -42.52
N SER A 806 31.49 -17.57 -43.27
CA SER A 806 30.25 -16.96 -42.81
C SER A 806 30.40 -15.79 -41.83
N ASP A 807 30.59 -14.58 -42.38
CA ASP A 807 30.05 -13.35 -41.81
C ASP A 807 28.52 -13.46 -41.76
N SER A 808 28.00 -14.18 -40.77
CA SER A 808 26.63 -14.02 -40.26
C SER A 808 26.76 -13.90 -38.75
N LEU A 809 26.88 -12.65 -38.30
CA LEU A 809 26.95 -12.11 -36.94
C LEU A 809 28.21 -11.24 -36.68
N CYS A 810 28.51 -10.31 -37.60
CA CYS A 810 29.24 -9.08 -37.26
C CYS A 810 29.09 -8.04 -38.38
N LEU A 811 27.88 -7.49 -38.56
CA LEU A 811 27.74 -6.16 -39.13
C LEU A 811 27.81 -5.15 -37.99
N SER A 812 28.98 -4.56 -37.79
CA SER A 812 29.07 -3.22 -37.23
C SER A 812 28.71 -2.21 -38.33
N PRO A 813 27.58 -1.49 -38.27
CA PRO A 813 27.38 -0.37 -39.17
C PRO A 813 28.21 0.81 -38.64
N LYS A 814 29.28 1.13 -39.37
CA LYS A 814 29.76 2.52 -39.42
C LYS A 814 28.65 3.32 -40.10
N ILE A 815 27.86 4.05 -39.32
CA ILE A 815 27.03 5.14 -39.84
C ILE A 815 27.91 6.39 -39.79
N GLU A 816 28.35 6.83 -40.96
CA GLU A 816 28.77 8.20 -41.18
C GLU A 816 27.63 9.15 -40.81
N VAL A 817 27.99 10.19 -40.07
CA VAL A 817 27.14 11.32 -39.75
C VAL A 817 26.65 11.95 -41.06
N THR A 818 25.39 11.68 -41.41
CA THR A 818 24.62 12.48 -42.35
C THR A 818 23.33 12.89 -41.65
N GLU A 819 23.11 14.20 -41.58
CA GLU A 819 21.97 14.82 -40.92
C GLU A 819 20.62 14.44 -41.56
N CYS A 820 19.58 14.49 -40.71
CA CYS A 820 18.13 14.61 -41.00
C CYS A 820 17.32 13.31 -41.23
N PRO A 821 15.99 13.30 -40.94
CA PRO A 821 15.20 14.01 -39.93
C PRO A 821 14.33 13.06 -39.07
N ILE A 822 13.81 13.62 -37.98
CA ILE A 822 12.91 13.00 -36.98
C ILE A 822 11.67 12.35 -37.64
N PRO A 823 11.30 11.09 -37.32
CA PRO A 823 9.99 10.54 -37.66
C PRO A 823 8.94 11.16 -36.72
N THR A 824 8.04 11.95 -37.29
CA THR A 824 6.88 12.48 -36.58
C THR A 824 5.99 11.34 -36.08
N LYS A 825 5.65 11.40 -34.79
CA LYS A 825 4.57 10.63 -34.19
C LYS A 825 3.34 10.69 -35.11
N ARG A 826 2.85 9.52 -35.53
CA ARG A 826 1.54 9.36 -36.13
C ARG A 826 0.50 9.93 -35.16
N MET A 827 0.00 11.13 -35.46
CA MET A 827 -1.16 11.70 -34.79
C MET A 827 -2.35 10.75 -34.97
N ARG A 828 -2.97 10.36 -33.86
CA ARG A 828 -4.31 9.82 -33.82
C ARG A 828 -5.25 10.87 -34.42
N ARG A 829 -5.78 10.59 -35.61
CA ARG A 829 -6.84 11.41 -36.23
C ARG A 829 -8.02 11.51 -35.27
N GLU A 830 -8.32 12.72 -34.84
CA GLU A 830 -9.62 13.11 -34.32
C GLU A 830 -10.69 12.80 -35.37
N SER A 831 -11.66 11.97 -35.01
CA SER A 831 -12.88 11.80 -35.79
C SER A 831 -13.84 12.92 -35.39
N ILE A 832 -13.81 14.00 -36.16
CA ILE A 832 -14.86 15.03 -36.17
C ILE A 832 -16.16 14.35 -36.60
N ARG A 833 -17.04 14.06 -35.64
CA ARG A 833 -18.45 13.74 -35.92
C ARG A 833 -19.12 15.02 -36.40
N GLN A 834 -19.16 15.21 -37.72
CA GLN A 834 -20.05 16.16 -38.37
C GLN A 834 -21.50 15.74 -38.16
N ASN A 835 -22.29 16.70 -37.67
CA ASN A 835 -23.74 16.72 -37.65
C ASN A 835 -24.32 16.32 -39.02
N ARG A 836 -25.02 15.18 -39.09
CA ARG A 836 -26.03 14.92 -40.12
C ARG A 836 -27.41 15.06 -39.48
N ARG A 837 -28.14 16.09 -39.93
CA ARG A 837 -29.60 16.20 -39.74
C ARG A 837 -30.28 15.05 -40.49
N PRO A 838 -31.30 14.39 -39.92
CA PRO A 838 -32.23 13.61 -40.72
C PRO A 838 -33.28 14.57 -41.30
N LYS A 839 -33.34 14.68 -42.63
CA LYS A 839 -34.56 15.11 -43.33
C LYS A 839 -35.49 13.90 -43.34
N GLY A 840 -36.75 14.15 -43.00
CA GLY A 840 -37.78 13.13 -42.85
C GLY A 840 -38.25 12.53 -44.16
N ASP A 841 -38.78 11.32 -44.02
CA ASP A 841 -39.71 10.71 -44.94
C ASP A 841 -41.10 10.71 -44.29
N VAL A 842 -42.08 11.19 -45.04
CA VAL A 842 -43.53 11.08 -44.87
C VAL A 842 -44.08 11.00 -46.30
N PRO A 843 -45.18 10.30 -46.64
CA PRO A 843 -45.97 9.29 -45.92
C PRO A 843 -46.17 7.97 -46.71
N ASN A 844 -46.54 6.91 -45.98
CA ASN A 844 -47.82 6.19 -46.18
C ASN A 844 -48.22 5.51 -44.87
#